data_AF-A0A2V7JUB2-F1
#
_entry.id   AF-A0A2V7JUB2-F1
#
_cell.length_a   1.000
_cell.length_b   1.000
_cell.length_c   1.000
_cell.angle_alpha   90.00
_cell.angle_beta   90.00
_cell.angle_gamma   90.00
#
_symmetry.space_group_name_H-M   'P 1'
#
loop_
_entity.id
_entity.type
_entity.pdbx_description
1 polymer ?
#
loop_
_entity_poly.entity_id
_entity_poly.type
_entity_poly.pdbx_seq_one_letter_code
_entity_poly.pdbx_strand_id
1 'polypeptide(L)'
;MPFTFKLSQRLARMRGRVCAAMAPALAACLAVSACERFGPAPTGPGPQLAQIVVLPESLTVAPAQLVQFVAYGRTSAGDSTSASVSWSTSGGSIASNGSYTADTGSGDFMVTAMSTQSGVSGSSRVRVRKVKTVTVSPPTATVALGQTVQLTATLRDASGNVLTGRTVTWSSSNLAVATVSASGLVTAGAVASQATITATSEGQSGTATVTVVSNAPVASVTVTPATASVAVGQTVRLTATLRDANGNVLSGRTVLWTSDNAVAATVDGNGLVSGVSAGPAVITATSEGKSGAATVTVVAPVASVTVTPATASVAVGQTVQLTATLRDANGNVLSGRTVLWTSDNAVVATVDGTGLVSGVSAGPAVITATSEGKSGSASVTVTAPSGAPECATPQPGWIWCDDFEQNRLSQYFEYDSAGGSFVRVTGVGVGGSYGMRVRFALGQVEAGSLHLAMGKVPDPYFRTVDAGTALYRDVYWRMYVRTQPGWVGGSGYKLSRAISFATSTWAEAMMAHLWGDPPATGELLMDPASGTDAAGNLKTTKYNDFANFRWLGALSGVTPLFDASHVGQWYCVEAHAQLNDAGSSNGVFEFWINGNLDARETGLNWVGSYSAYAINALFFENYWNTGSPAAQERYLDNIVISTQRIGCPVNGLPLASLGVACERLAAPTGPAPVVQIVILPESLTVAPAQQIQFAAYGRTSAGDSTGVAVTWSTSGGSIVGNGSYTADTASGDFLVTATSMQSNASGSSKVHVRKVATVAVSPAAASVGVGQTVQLTATPKDASGNPLTGRTITWASSNAALATVSATGLVTGVAAGLVTATATSEGKSGQSVDSVLANAPPPPPGGNPNEPAGFQRFAENDFTVPMLDHTAPTGLLGLWRAEILDSDNTYVADAAAPKSPLPVFQGKYPAGWTAGYTPIKWEGWDGAANSLGYGTEMAQMYLSLWIRFPGADYENQSVGTKFFYLGVGESKASAGNQLYTMLYHPSGAGQTIASNFPVSMEQQSAVAGVNNRTEITAAPVFSIGAWHRMEFVLQLNTIGQANGVFRWWIDGTLVMDYRDMIYVDAANPLGFFTFKFWPYWGGGGGSKTRDDYVQVDHVYLSGIPK
;
A
#
# COMPACT_ATOMS: atom_id res chain seq x y z
N MET A 1 82.50 -53.90 -4.29
CA MET A 1 81.29 -53.33 -3.66
C MET A 1 81.13 -51.89 -4.15
N PRO A 2 79.92 -51.39 -4.39
CA PRO A 2 78.84 -52.00 -5.17
C PRO A 2 78.38 -51.11 -6.33
N PHE A 3 78.00 -51.84 -7.38
CA PHE A 3 77.04 -51.48 -8.41
C PHE A 3 75.67 -51.19 -7.75
N THR A 4 75.14 -49.98 -7.85
CA THR A 4 73.70 -49.69 -7.61
C THR A 4 73.33 -48.31 -8.15
N PHE A 5 72.11 -48.20 -8.69
CA PHE A 5 71.39 -46.96 -9.01
C PHE A 5 71.57 -46.30 -10.40
N LYS A 6 71.34 -47.07 -11.46
CA LYS A 6 70.61 -46.57 -12.66
C LYS A 6 69.31 -47.35 -12.90
N LEU A 7 68.54 -47.57 -11.83
CA LEU A 7 67.17 -48.13 -11.85
C LEU A 7 66.11 -47.12 -11.34
N SER A 8 66.40 -45.82 -11.37
CA SER A 8 65.50 -44.78 -10.85
C SER A 8 64.85 -43.89 -11.91
N GLN A 9 65.00 -44.16 -13.21
CA GLN A 9 64.33 -43.38 -14.28
C GLN A 9 63.44 -44.15 -15.25
N ARG A 10 62.96 -45.35 -14.89
CA ARG A 10 61.84 -46.02 -15.61
C ARG A 10 60.69 -46.50 -14.73
N LEU A 11 60.77 -46.34 -13.40
CA LEU A 11 59.72 -46.78 -12.46
C LEU A 11 58.64 -45.72 -12.13
N ALA A 12 58.68 -44.53 -12.73
CA ALA A 12 57.78 -43.41 -12.39
C ALA A 12 56.76 -43.03 -13.49
N ARG A 13 56.46 -43.92 -14.44
CA ARG A 13 55.43 -43.66 -15.49
C ARG A 13 54.41 -44.78 -15.69
N MET A 14 54.18 -45.63 -14.69
CA MET A 14 53.08 -46.59 -14.73
C MET A 14 52.43 -46.75 -13.36
N ARG A 15 51.41 -45.93 -13.09
CA ARG A 15 50.23 -46.28 -12.26
C ARG A 15 49.18 -45.18 -12.40
N GLY A 16 47.99 -45.56 -12.84
CA GLY A 16 46.76 -44.81 -12.57
C GLY A 16 45.89 -44.45 -13.77
N ARG A 17 45.30 -45.43 -14.45
CA ARG A 17 43.83 -45.51 -14.63
C ARG A 17 43.45 -46.84 -15.29
N VAL A 18 42.56 -47.54 -14.59
CA VAL A 18 41.91 -48.78 -14.97
C VAL A 18 40.69 -48.44 -15.82
N CYS A 19 40.56 -49.04 -16.99
CA CYS A 19 39.27 -49.38 -17.61
C CYS A 19 39.45 -50.69 -18.40
N ALA A 20 38.64 -51.69 -18.05
CA ALA A 20 38.32 -52.85 -18.86
C ALA A 20 37.50 -52.39 -20.10
N ALA A 21 37.34 -53.09 -21.22
CA ALA A 21 37.37 -54.52 -21.50
C ALA A 21 37.47 -54.79 -23.03
N MET A 22 37.71 -56.07 -23.36
CA MET A 22 37.35 -56.83 -24.58
C MET A 22 38.28 -56.87 -25.81
N ALA A 23 38.99 -58.01 -25.87
CA ALA A 23 39.12 -58.98 -26.98
C ALA A 23 40.10 -58.71 -28.16
N PRO A 24 40.68 -59.79 -28.75
CA PRO A 24 42.01 -59.75 -29.36
C PRO A 24 41.99 -59.89 -30.90
N ALA A 25 43.01 -59.34 -31.56
CA ALA A 25 43.37 -59.73 -32.92
C ALA A 25 44.89 -59.78 -33.11
N LEU A 26 45.32 -60.94 -33.59
CA LEU A 26 46.57 -61.39 -34.20
C LEU A 26 47.73 -60.40 -34.46
N ALA A 27 48.92 -60.91 -34.11
CA ALA A 27 50.14 -60.98 -34.92
C ALA A 27 50.72 -59.70 -35.56
N ALA A 28 51.90 -59.28 -35.07
CA ALA A 28 52.93 -58.67 -35.92
C ALA A 28 54.34 -58.82 -35.31
N CYS A 29 55.16 -59.58 -36.04
CA CYS A 29 56.59 -59.42 -36.32
C CYS A 29 57.55 -58.76 -35.30
N LEU A 30 58.53 -59.56 -34.89
CA LEU A 30 59.96 -59.48 -35.24
C LEU A 30 60.67 -58.11 -35.33
N ALA A 31 61.88 -58.14 -34.76
CA ALA A 31 63.06 -57.31 -35.01
C ALA A 31 63.28 -56.10 -34.10
N VAL A 32 64.16 -56.27 -33.11
CA VAL A 32 65.13 -55.23 -32.77
C VAL A 32 66.51 -55.88 -32.69
N SER A 33 67.25 -55.72 -33.78
CA SER A 33 68.68 -56.00 -33.90
C SER A 33 69.47 -54.80 -33.37
N ALA A 34 70.49 -55.11 -32.57
CA ALA A 34 71.79 -54.44 -32.42
C ALA A 34 71.85 -52.94 -32.09
N CYS A 35 72.49 -52.61 -30.96
CA CYS A 35 73.86 -52.07 -30.95
C CYS A 35 74.22 -51.63 -29.52
N GLU A 36 75.16 -52.32 -28.87
CA GLU A 36 76.19 -51.66 -28.03
C GLU A 36 77.49 -52.47 -28.15
N ARG A 37 78.57 -51.77 -28.54
CA ARG A 37 79.92 -52.29 -28.73
C ARG A 37 80.59 -52.54 -27.38
N PHE A 38 81.24 -53.70 -27.23
CA PHE A 38 82.31 -53.91 -26.24
C PHE A 38 83.61 -54.30 -26.96
N GLY A 39 84.72 -53.76 -26.46
CA GLY A 39 86.05 -53.76 -27.08
C GLY A 39 86.74 -55.13 -27.17
N PRO A 40 87.95 -55.19 -27.76
CA PRO A 40 88.64 -56.45 -28.02
C PRO A 40 89.02 -57.14 -26.70
N ALA A 41 88.55 -58.37 -26.54
CA ALA A 41 88.91 -59.27 -25.45
C ALA A 41 90.17 -60.08 -25.81
N PRO A 42 90.95 -60.52 -24.80
CA PRO A 42 92.35 -60.90 -24.92
C PRO A 42 92.57 -62.29 -25.55
N THR A 43 93.77 -62.49 -26.07
CA THR A 43 94.28 -63.72 -26.70
C THR A 43 94.49 -64.87 -25.69
N GLY A 44 93.40 -65.48 -25.24
CA GLY A 44 93.36 -66.76 -24.50
C GLY A 44 92.16 -67.61 -24.94
N PRO A 45 92.07 -68.90 -24.56
CA PRO A 45 90.94 -69.75 -24.94
C PRO A 45 89.64 -69.13 -24.42
N GLY A 46 88.65 -68.94 -25.29
CA GLY A 46 87.43 -68.18 -25.02
C GLY A 46 86.68 -68.65 -23.75
N PRO A 47 85.90 -67.77 -23.10
CA PRO A 47 85.24 -68.08 -21.84
C PRO A 47 84.31 -69.28 -22.03
N GLN A 48 84.63 -70.38 -21.34
CA GLN A 48 83.82 -71.59 -21.39
C GLN A 48 82.45 -71.34 -20.75
N LEU A 49 81.41 -71.90 -21.38
CA LEU A 49 80.05 -71.93 -20.84
C LEU A 49 80.06 -72.62 -19.47
N ALA A 50 79.68 -71.90 -18.41
CA ALA A 50 79.79 -72.38 -17.02
C ALA A 50 78.44 -72.85 -16.46
N GLN A 51 77.32 -72.29 -16.93
CA GLN A 51 75.98 -72.64 -16.46
C GLN A 51 74.93 -72.47 -17.56
N ILE A 52 73.88 -73.30 -17.55
CA ILE A 52 72.62 -73.05 -18.26
C ILE A 52 71.57 -72.56 -17.25
N VAL A 53 70.87 -71.49 -17.59
CA VAL A 53 69.74 -70.97 -16.80
C VAL A 53 68.45 -71.24 -17.56
N VAL A 54 67.50 -71.90 -16.91
CA VAL A 54 66.16 -72.19 -17.46
C VAL A 54 65.13 -71.30 -16.79
N LEU A 55 64.36 -70.55 -17.59
CA LEU A 55 63.32 -69.66 -17.11
C LEU A 55 61.93 -70.13 -17.55
N PRO A 56 60.91 -70.01 -16.66
CA PRO A 56 61.04 -69.64 -15.24
C PRO A 56 61.72 -70.75 -14.41
N GLU A 57 62.40 -70.40 -13.31
CA GLU A 57 63.17 -71.37 -12.49
C GLU A 57 62.29 -72.39 -11.73
N SER A 58 61.07 -72.00 -11.38
CA SER A 58 60.04 -72.95 -10.95
C SER A 58 58.65 -72.39 -11.21
N LEU A 59 57.67 -73.27 -11.38
CA LEU A 59 56.28 -72.90 -11.59
C LEU A 59 55.32 -73.98 -11.11
N THR A 60 54.08 -73.59 -10.79
CA THR A 60 52.98 -74.51 -10.47
C THR A 60 51.90 -74.39 -11.54
N VAL A 61 51.50 -75.50 -12.15
CA VAL A 61 50.59 -75.53 -13.32
C VAL A 61 49.46 -76.53 -13.18
N ALA A 62 48.41 -76.30 -13.97
CA ALA A 62 47.35 -77.26 -14.16
C ALA A 62 47.83 -78.46 -14.99
N PRO A 63 47.18 -79.64 -14.85
CA PRO A 63 47.45 -80.77 -15.73
C PRO A 63 47.25 -80.39 -17.20
N ALA A 64 48.12 -80.92 -18.07
CA ALA A 64 48.12 -80.63 -19.51
C ALA A 64 48.32 -79.15 -19.91
N GLN A 65 48.61 -78.25 -18.96
CA GLN A 65 48.88 -76.85 -19.26
C GLN A 65 50.18 -76.72 -20.07
N LEU A 66 50.11 -75.95 -21.15
CA LEU A 66 51.24 -75.65 -22.02
C LEU A 66 52.00 -74.42 -21.48
N VAL A 67 53.31 -74.54 -21.34
CA VAL A 67 54.21 -73.50 -20.83
C VAL A 67 55.45 -73.42 -21.69
N GLN A 68 55.83 -72.20 -22.07
CA GLN A 68 57.07 -71.96 -22.79
C GLN A 68 58.23 -71.80 -21.81
N PHE A 69 59.25 -72.64 -21.96
CA PHE A 69 60.55 -72.45 -21.32
C PHE A 69 61.55 -71.83 -22.26
N VAL A 70 62.47 -71.05 -21.70
CA VAL A 70 63.63 -70.51 -22.42
C VAL A 70 64.89 -70.83 -21.64
N ALA A 71 65.98 -71.08 -22.36
CA ALA A 71 67.28 -71.31 -21.76
C ALA A 71 68.33 -70.37 -22.36
N TYR A 72 69.26 -69.92 -21.54
CA TYR A 72 70.44 -69.18 -21.96
C TYR A 72 71.66 -69.61 -21.14
N GLY A 73 72.85 -69.37 -21.69
CA GLY A 73 74.11 -69.70 -21.04
C GLY A 73 74.65 -68.56 -20.19
N ARG A 74 75.43 -68.87 -19.16
CA ARG A 74 76.31 -67.92 -18.46
C ARG A 74 77.76 -68.38 -18.55
N THR A 75 78.65 -67.45 -18.90
CA THR A 75 80.09 -67.70 -18.89
C THR A 75 80.63 -67.79 -17.46
N SER A 76 81.86 -68.28 -17.28
CA SER A 76 82.55 -68.25 -15.97
C SER A 76 82.74 -66.83 -15.39
N ALA A 77 82.67 -65.79 -16.23
CA ALA A 77 82.68 -64.38 -15.81
C ALA A 77 81.29 -63.85 -15.39
N GLY A 78 80.22 -64.64 -15.59
CA GLY A 78 78.84 -64.28 -15.25
C GLY A 78 78.05 -63.60 -16.37
N ASP A 79 78.64 -63.38 -17.54
CA ASP A 79 77.97 -62.76 -18.70
C ASP A 79 76.97 -63.74 -19.35
N SER A 80 75.80 -63.23 -19.76
CA SER A 80 74.80 -64.00 -20.51
C SER A 80 75.27 -64.23 -21.95
N THR A 81 75.14 -65.47 -22.43
CA THR A 81 75.45 -65.86 -23.81
C THR A 81 74.35 -66.76 -24.37
N SER A 82 74.24 -66.85 -25.70
CA SER A 82 73.33 -67.82 -26.33
C SER A 82 73.86 -69.23 -26.13
N ALA A 83 72.95 -70.18 -25.88
CA ALA A 83 73.30 -71.59 -25.75
C ALA A 83 72.33 -72.44 -26.59
N SER A 84 72.88 -73.24 -27.50
CA SER A 84 72.12 -74.30 -28.15
C SER A 84 71.91 -75.43 -27.16
N VAL A 85 70.64 -75.77 -26.89
CA VAL A 85 70.27 -76.75 -25.87
C VAL A 85 69.40 -77.87 -26.44
N SER A 86 69.55 -79.07 -25.90
CA SER A 86 68.55 -80.13 -25.98
C SER A 86 67.68 -80.10 -24.74
N TRP A 87 66.37 -80.30 -24.92
CA TRP A 87 65.39 -80.29 -23.85
C TRP A 87 65.02 -81.72 -23.44
N SER A 88 64.87 -81.94 -22.14
CA SER A 88 64.32 -83.17 -21.56
C SER A 88 63.41 -82.84 -20.39
N THR A 89 62.50 -83.75 -20.06
CA THR A 89 61.63 -83.61 -18.88
C THR A 89 61.49 -84.94 -18.14
N SER A 90 61.34 -84.89 -16.82
CA SER A 90 61.04 -86.07 -15.99
C SER A 90 59.55 -86.42 -15.92
N GLY A 91 58.67 -85.63 -16.55
CA GLY A 91 57.24 -85.92 -16.73
C GLY A 91 56.52 -84.85 -17.56
N GLY A 92 55.39 -85.19 -18.18
CA GLY A 92 54.85 -84.43 -19.31
C GLY A 92 55.68 -84.59 -20.59
N SER A 93 55.57 -83.66 -21.53
CA SER A 93 56.35 -83.65 -22.78
C SER A 93 56.95 -82.28 -23.04
N ILE A 94 58.15 -82.22 -23.64
CA ILE A 94 58.78 -80.96 -24.05
C ILE A 94 59.26 -81.05 -25.50
N ALA A 95 58.90 -80.06 -26.31
CA ALA A 95 59.34 -79.93 -27.68
C ALA A 95 60.74 -79.29 -27.75
N SER A 96 61.43 -79.47 -28.88
CA SER A 96 62.78 -78.93 -29.13
C SER A 96 62.87 -77.40 -29.02
N ASN A 97 61.75 -76.69 -29.17
CA ASN A 97 61.66 -75.25 -28.99
C ASN A 97 61.42 -74.81 -27.53
N GLY A 98 61.44 -75.72 -26.55
CA GLY A 98 61.18 -75.42 -25.14
C GLY A 98 59.70 -75.32 -24.76
N SER A 99 58.78 -75.64 -25.66
CA SER A 99 57.35 -75.72 -25.35
C SER A 99 57.06 -76.99 -24.56
N TYR A 100 56.67 -76.83 -23.29
CA TYR A 100 56.39 -77.90 -22.34
C TYR A 100 54.88 -78.08 -22.17
N THR A 101 54.39 -79.32 -22.27
CA THR A 101 53.05 -79.71 -21.88
C THR A 101 53.11 -80.46 -20.55
N ALA A 102 52.47 -79.93 -19.52
CA ALA A 102 52.42 -80.53 -18.19
C ALA A 102 51.80 -81.92 -18.20
N ASP A 103 52.27 -82.77 -17.29
CA ASP A 103 51.71 -84.12 -17.11
C ASP A 103 50.20 -84.07 -16.77
N THR A 104 49.49 -85.16 -17.08
CA THR A 104 48.06 -85.29 -16.74
C THR A 104 47.85 -85.71 -15.28
N GLY A 105 48.87 -86.29 -14.64
CA GLY A 105 48.95 -86.60 -13.22
C GLY A 105 49.51 -85.42 -12.40
N SER A 106 49.16 -85.36 -11.11
CA SER A 106 49.83 -84.43 -10.19
C SER A 106 51.21 -84.97 -9.81
N GLY A 107 52.22 -84.10 -9.76
CA GLY A 107 53.59 -84.50 -9.48
C GLY A 107 54.56 -83.33 -9.54
N ASP A 108 55.79 -83.55 -9.11
CA ASP A 108 56.89 -82.60 -9.25
C ASP A 108 57.85 -83.14 -10.31
N PHE A 109 58.03 -82.37 -11.37
CA PHE A 109 58.83 -82.72 -12.52
C PHE A 109 59.95 -81.70 -12.74
N MET A 110 60.99 -82.11 -13.47
CA MET A 110 62.10 -81.25 -13.86
C MET A 110 62.12 -81.10 -15.36
N VAL A 111 62.11 -79.86 -15.83
CA VAL A 111 62.42 -79.51 -17.22
C VAL A 111 63.88 -79.12 -17.28
N THR A 112 64.69 -79.86 -18.05
CA THR A 112 66.14 -79.68 -18.11
C THR A 112 66.57 -79.29 -19.52
N ALA A 113 67.33 -78.19 -19.61
CA ALA A 113 68.05 -77.80 -20.82
C ALA A 113 69.52 -78.19 -20.65
N MET A 114 70.06 -78.95 -21.60
CA MET A 114 71.47 -79.35 -21.63
C MET A 114 72.13 -78.74 -22.86
N SER A 115 73.28 -78.08 -22.68
CA SER A 115 74.09 -77.56 -23.78
C SER A 115 74.55 -78.69 -24.69
N THR A 116 74.26 -78.58 -25.99
CA THR A 116 74.70 -79.57 -26.99
C THR A 116 76.20 -79.51 -27.29
N GLN A 117 76.89 -78.46 -26.82
CA GLN A 117 78.32 -78.23 -27.08
C GLN A 117 79.23 -78.59 -25.88
N SER A 118 78.72 -78.54 -24.65
CA SER A 118 79.53 -78.67 -23.43
C SER A 118 78.99 -79.66 -22.40
N GLY A 119 77.76 -80.15 -22.54
CA GLY A 119 77.11 -81.03 -21.56
C GLY A 119 76.64 -80.34 -20.27
N VAL A 120 76.95 -79.05 -20.08
CA VAL A 120 76.46 -78.25 -18.95
C VAL A 120 74.93 -78.14 -19.03
N SER A 121 74.24 -78.35 -17.91
CA SER A 121 72.78 -78.33 -17.85
C SER A 121 72.24 -77.40 -16.77
N GLY A 122 70.98 -77.02 -16.95
CA GLY A 122 70.18 -76.26 -16.00
C GLY A 122 68.77 -76.81 -16.00
N SER A 123 68.10 -76.77 -14.85
CA SER A 123 66.77 -77.34 -14.69
C SER A 123 65.81 -76.35 -14.05
N SER A 124 64.54 -76.47 -14.42
CA SER A 124 63.40 -75.80 -13.79
C SER A 124 62.47 -76.82 -13.16
N ARG A 125 61.96 -76.50 -11.97
CA ARG A 125 61.00 -77.35 -11.25
C ARG A 125 59.56 -77.01 -11.63
N VAL A 126 58.84 -77.99 -12.17
CA VAL A 126 57.43 -77.88 -12.52
C VAL A 126 56.59 -78.68 -11.52
N ARG A 127 55.69 -78.01 -10.80
CA ARG A 127 54.73 -78.65 -9.90
C ARG A 127 53.36 -78.73 -10.57
N VAL A 128 52.94 -79.91 -10.96
CA VAL A 128 51.59 -80.14 -11.48
C VAL A 128 50.67 -80.40 -10.29
N ARG A 129 49.63 -79.58 -10.14
CA ARG A 129 48.64 -79.67 -9.06
C ARG A 129 47.23 -79.59 -9.62
N LYS A 130 46.37 -80.54 -9.21
CA LYS A 130 44.92 -80.55 -9.49
C LYS A 130 44.15 -79.83 -8.40
N VAL A 131 43.05 -79.18 -8.77
CA VAL A 131 42.06 -78.71 -7.80
C VAL A 131 41.45 -79.93 -7.09
N LYS A 132 41.48 -79.94 -5.75
CA LYS A 132 40.83 -80.94 -4.92
C LYS A 132 39.58 -80.40 -4.23
N THR A 133 39.59 -79.13 -3.85
CA THR A 133 38.44 -78.47 -3.21
C THR A 133 38.21 -77.09 -3.80
N VAL A 134 36.93 -76.72 -3.88
CA VAL A 134 36.47 -75.37 -4.20
C VAL A 134 35.60 -74.91 -3.04
N THR A 135 35.95 -73.80 -2.41
CA THR A 135 35.17 -73.20 -1.32
C THR A 135 34.68 -71.83 -1.73
N VAL A 136 33.37 -71.59 -1.62
CA VAL A 136 32.75 -70.30 -1.94
C VAL A 136 32.49 -69.53 -0.65
N SER A 137 32.84 -68.23 -0.64
CA SER A 137 32.63 -67.35 0.50
C SER A 137 31.94 -66.04 0.07
N PRO A 138 30.94 -65.55 0.83
CA PRO A 138 30.28 -66.23 1.94
C PRO A 138 29.48 -67.48 1.48
N PRO A 139 29.28 -68.50 2.36
CA PRO A 139 28.51 -69.70 2.02
C PRO A 139 27.00 -69.44 1.95
N THR A 140 26.52 -68.37 2.59
CA THR A 140 25.14 -67.89 2.51
C THR A 140 25.11 -66.38 2.39
N ALA A 141 24.22 -65.83 1.57
CA ALA A 141 23.96 -64.40 1.48
C ALA A 141 22.45 -64.13 1.34
N THR A 142 21.98 -63.03 1.94
CA THR A 142 20.61 -62.53 1.74
C THR A 142 20.69 -61.20 0.99
N VAL A 143 19.94 -61.08 -0.10
CA VAL A 143 20.02 -59.94 -1.02
C VAL A 143 18.60 -59.47 -1.36
N ALA A 144 18.36 -58.16 -1.32
CA ALA A 144 17.08 -57.59 -1.75
C ALA A 144 16.96 -57.55 -3.28
N LEU A 145 15.74 -57.52 -3.82
CA LEU A 145 15.49 -57.45 -5.26
C LEU A 145 16.31 -56.31 -5.92
N GLY A 146 17.02 -56.64 -7.01
CA GLY A 146 17.85 -55.70 -7.77
C GLY A 146 19.20 -55.30 -7.14
N GLN A 147 19.54 -55.81 -5.95
CA GLN A 147 20.86 -55.60 -5.33
C GLN A 147 21.86 -56.70 -5.72
N THR A 148 23.14 -56.47 -5.42
CA THR A 148 24.23 -57.40 -5.76
C THR A 148 25.01 -57.86 -4.52
N VAL A 149 25.65 -59.02 -4.63
CA VAL A 149 26.60 -59.54 -3.63
C VAL A 149 27.79 -60.20 -4.33
N GLN A 150 28.99 -59.95 -3.85
CA GLN A 150 30.21 -60.55 -4.39
C GLN A 150 30.51 -61.88 -3.69
N LEU A 151 30.64 -62.96 -4.46
CA LEU A 151 31.15 -64.24 -3.99
C LEU A 151 32.60 -64.44 -4.42
N THR A 152 33.38 -65.13 -3.61
CA THR A 152 34.77 -65.49 -3.93
C THR A 152 34.96 -67.00 -3.87
N ALA A 153 35.56 -67.59 -4.90
CA ALA A 153 35.93 -69.00 -4.93
C ALA A 153 37.42 -69.16 -4.59
N THR A 154 37.73 -69.95 -3.57
CA THR A 154 39.11 -70.35 -3.23
C THR A 154 39.33 -71.80 -3.62
N LEU A 155 40.34 -72.05 -4.45
CA LEU A 155 40.70 -73.38 -4.96
C LEU A 155 41.88 -73.92 -4.17
N ARG A 156 41.85 -75.18 -3.73
CA ARG A 156 42.97 -75.81 -3.03
C ARG A 156 43.34 -77.16 -3.62
N ASP A 157 44.63 -77.50 -3.58
CA ASP A 157 45.13 -78.83 -3.91
C ASP A 157 44.88 -79.85 -2.77
N ALA A 158 45.27 -81.11 -2.99
CA ALA A 158 45.11 -82.17 -2.00
C ALA A 158 45.92 -81.97 -0.70
N SER A 159 46.93 -81.11 -0.73
CA SER A 159 47.74 -80.73 0.43
C SER A 159 47.22 -79.46 1.13
N GLY A 160 46.11 -78.89 0.64
CA GLY A 160 45.47 -77.70 1.22
C GLY A 160 46.05 -76.36 0.73
N ASN A 161 47.01 -76.36 -0.20
CA ASN A 161 47.60 -75.12 -0.73
C ASN A 161 46.64 -74.43 -1.69
N VAL A 162 46.59 -73.10 -1.66
CA VAL A 162 45.76 -72.30 -2.58
C VAL A 162 46.33 -72.35 -4.00
N LEU A 163 45.48 -72.64 -4.98
CA LEU A 163 45.81 -72.63 -6.40
C LEU A 163 45.32 -71.33 -7.04
N THR A 164 46.23 -70.59 -7.67
CA THR A 164 45.94 -69.34 -8.39
C THR A 164 46.00 -69.53 -9.90
N GLY A 165 45.35 -68.65 -10.67
CA GLY A 165 45.41 -68.67 -12.14
C GLY A 165 44.61 -69.80 -12.81
N ARG A 166 43.70 -70.46 -12.07
CA ARG A 166 42.79 -71.46 -12.64
C ARG A 166 41.47 -70.82 -13.04
N THR A 167 40.89 -71.35 -14.11
CA THR A 167 39.57 -70.92 -14.57
C THR A 167 38.51 -71.39 -13.58
N VAL A 168 37.65 -70.47 -13.15
CA VAL A 168 36.45 -70.76 -12.36
C VAL A 168 35.23 -70.44 -13.21
N THR A 169 34.33 -71.41 -13.37
CA THR A 169 33.04 -71.22 -14.02
C THR A 169 31.95 -71.09 -12.95
N TRP A 170 31.11 -70.07 -13.08
CA TRP A 170 30.02 -69.80 -12.16
C TRP A 170 28.68 -70.14 -12.81
N SER A 171 27.75 -70.71 -12.04
CA SER A 171 26.38 -70.95 -12.48
C SER A 171 25.39 -70.69 -11.34
N SER A 172 24.14 -70.41 -11.70
CA SER A 172 23.02 -70.25 -10.76
C SER A 172 21.98 -71.32 -11.02
N SER A 173 21.40 -71.88 -9.95
CA SER A 173 20.31 -72.85 -10.05
C SER A 173 19.01 -72.24 -10.58
N ASN A 174 18.83 -70.91 -10.50
CA ASN A 174 17.65 -70.23 -11.01
C ASN A 174 17.97 -68.78 -11.42
N LEU A 175 18.04 -68.54 -12.72
CA LEU A 175 18.36 -67.23 -13.30
C LEU A 175 17.28 -66.17 -13.07
N ALA A 176 16.03 -66.55 -12.81
CA ALA A 176 14.97 -65.61 -12.45
C ALA A 176 15.09 -65.10 -11.01
N VAL A 177 15.76 -65.86 -10.15
CA VAL A 177 16.02 -65.52 -8.74
C VAL A 177 17.37 -64.81 -8.61
N ALA A 178 18.44 -65.32 -9.21
CA ALA A 178 19.75 -64.66 -9.18
C ALA A 178 20.61 -65.03 -10.40
N THR A 179 21.32 -64.06 -10.96
CA THR A 179 22.36 -64.27 -11.99
C THR A 179 23.74 -64.08 -11.38
N VAL A 180 24.78 -64.68 -11.95
CA VAL A 180 26.16 -64.56 -11.47
C VAL A 180 27.12 -64.29 -12.63
N SER A 181 28.01 -63.32 -12.46
CA SER A 181 29.02 -62.97 -13.47
C SER A 181 30.22 -63.93 -13.45
N ALA A 182 31.07 -63.86 -14.48
CA ALA A 182 32.32 -64.61 -14.53
C ALA A 182 33.31 -64.25 -13.39
N SER A 183 33.14 -63.09 -12.76
CA SER A 183 33.93 -62.66 -11.59
C SER A 183 33.30 -63.04 -10.26
N GLY A 184 32.17 -63.76 -10.24
CA GLY A 184 31.45 -64.14 -9.02
C GLY A 184 30.54 -63.05 -8.44
N LEU A 185 30.23 -61.99 -9.19
CA LEU A 185 29.26 -60.97 -8.77
C LEU A 185 27.85 -61.50 -9.02
N VAL A 186 27.07 -61.70 -7.96
CA VAL A 186 25.69 -62.16 -8.01
C VAL A 186 24.75 -60.97 -8.04
N THR A 187 23.78 -60.97 -8.96
CA THR A 187 22.72 -59.96 -9.08
C THR A 187 21.37 -60.61 -8.81
N ALA A 188 20.63 -60.09 -7.83
CA ALA A 188 19.28 -60.56 -7.52
C ALA A 188 18.31 -60.26 -8.67
N GLY A 189 17.59 -61.28 -9.11
CA GLY A 189 16.53 -61.21 -10.12
C GLY A 189 15.22 -60.68 -9.55
N ALA A 190 14.13 -60.82 -10.30
CA ALA A 190 12.81 -60.27 -9.95
C ALA A 190 11.99 -61.20 -9.01
N VAL A 191 12.46 -62.43 -8.76
CA VAL A 191 11.72 -63.42 -7.97
C VAL A 191 12.35 -63.56 -6.59
N ALA A 192 11.57 -63.27 -5.54
CA ALA A 192 11.96 -63.51 -4.16
C ALA A 192 11.89 -65.01 -3.83
N SER A 193 13.04 -65.67 -3.85
CA SER A 193 13.22 -67.08 -3.53
C SER A 193 14.70 -67.38 -3.28
N GLN A 194 15.04 -68.64 -3.06
CA GLN A 194 16.42 -69.08 -2.88
C GLN A 194 17.04 -69.58 -4.20
N ALA A 195 18.29 -69.22 -4.46
CA ALA A 195 19.11 -69.76 -5.54
C ALA A 195 20.43 -70.30 -4.97
N THR A 196 20.91 -71.40 -5.53
CA THR A 196 22.25 -71.94 -5.25
C THR A 196 23.20 -71.47 -6.35
N ILE A 197 24.29 -70.82 -5.94
CA ILE A 197 25.36 -70.37 -6.83
C ILE A 197 26.52 -71.36 -6.73
N THR A 198 26.95 -71.91 -7.86
CA THR A 198 27.98 -72.94 -7.93
C THR A 198 29.22 -72.40 -8.64
N ALA A 199 30.38 -72.49 -7.98
CA ALA A 199 31.69 -72.28 -8.60
C ALA A 199 32.31 -73.64 -8.94
N THR A 200 32.78 -73.82 -10.17
CA THR A 200 33.39 -75.07 -10.64
C THR A 200 34.77 -74.80 -11.25
N SER A 201 35.76 -75.63 -10.91
CA SER A 201 37.10 -75.61 -11.51
C SER A 201 37.65 -77.04 -11.58
N GLU A 202 38.15 -77.44 -12.75
CA GLU A 202 38.74 -78.79 -12.99
C GLU A 202 37.85 -79.96 -12.52
N GLY A 203 36.52 -79.81 -12.66
CA GLY A 203 35.54 -80.82 -12.26
C GLY A 203 35.25 -80.89 -10.75
N GLN A 204 35.84 -80.01 -9.94
CA GLN A 204 35.47 -79.82 -8.53
C GLN A 204 34.56 -78.60 -8.38
N SER A 205 33.61 -78.67 -7.45
CA SER A 205 32.63 -77.60 -7.25
C SER A 205 32.47 -77.23 -5.77
N GLY A 206 32.13 -75.96 -5.55
CA GLY A 206 31.70 -75.42 -4.26
C GLY A 206 30.47 -74.56 -4.46
N THR A 207 29.61 -74.46 -3.45
CA THR A 207 28.32 -73.76 -3.55
C THR A 207 28.17 -72.68 -2.48
N ALA A 208 27.34 -71.69 -2.80
CA ALA A 208 26.79 -70.74 -1.84
C ALA A 208 25.29 -70.58 -2.07
N THR A 209 24.54 -70.39 -0.99
CA THR A 209 23.10 -70.19 -1.03
C THR A 209 22.77 -68.70 -0.97
N VAL A 210 22.11 -68.18 -1.99
CA VAL A 210 21.66 -66.79 -2.07
C VAL A 210 20.14 -66.75 -1.89
N THR A 211 19.69 -66.10 -0.83
CA THR A 211 18.26 -65.90 -0.56
C THR A 211 17.87 -64.50 -1.03
N VAL A 212 17.02 -64.43 -2.05
CA VAL A 212 16.46 -63.17 -2.53
C VAL A 212 15.16 -62.90 -1.80
N VAL A 213 15.10 -61.78 -1.09
CA VAL A 213 13.92 -61.36 -0.34
C VAL A 213 13.21 -60.23 -1.07
N SER A 214 11.88 -60.21 -0.99
CA SER A 214 11.10 -59.08 -1.46
C SER A 214 11.35 -57.87 -0.55
N ASN A 215 11.30 -56.68 -1.14
CA ASN A 215 11.34 -55.45 -0.38
C ASN A 215 10.06 -55.34 0.48
N ALA A 216 10.18 -55.03 1.77
CA ALA A 216 9.02 -54.79 2.62
C ALA A 216 8.16 -53.64 2.03
N PRO A 217 6.83 -53.80 1.86
CA PRO A 217 6.00 -52.77 1.24
C PRO A 217 5.92 -51.52 2.14
N VAL A 218 5.71 -50.35 1.54
CA VAL A 218 5.42 -49.13 2.29
C VAL A 218 4.06 -49.28 2.97
N ALA A 219 4.04 -49.17 4.30
CA ALA A 219 2.80 -49.17 5.08
C ALA A 219 2.29 -47.75 5.35
N SER A 220 3.19 -46.79 5.60
CA SER A 220 2.86 -45.39 5.87
C SER A 220 3.88 -44.41 5.28
N VAL A 221 3.40 -43.21 4.93
CA VAL A 221 4.20 -42.05 4.53
C VAL A 221 3.93 -40.90 5.47
N THR A 222 4.97 -40.30 6.04
CA THR A 222 4.87 -39.12 6.91
C THR A 222 5.65 -37.96 6.31
N VAL A 223 5.02 -36.81 6.16
CA VAL A 223 5.67 -35.58 5.65
C VAL A 223 6.01 -34.66 6.83
N THR A 224 7.20 -34.08 6.83
CA THR A 224 7.67 -33.17 7.88
C THR A 224 8.35 -31.93 7.28
N PRO A 225 8.05 -30.72 7.78
CA PRO A 225 6.99 -30.41 8.75
C PRO A 225 5.57 -30.66 8.18
N ALA A 226 4.58 -30.92 9.05
CA ALA A 226 3.18 -31.13 8.64
C ALA A 226 2.49 -29.82 8.22
N THR A 227 2.99 -28.68 8.70
CA THR A 227 2.59 -27.34 8.28
C THR A 227 3.82 -26.48 8.04
N ALA A 228 3.84 -25.67 6.99
CA ALA A 228 4.90 -24.70 6.73
C ALA A 228 4.32 -23.38 6.21
N SER A 229 5.03 -22.27 6.46
CA SER A 229 4.77 -20.99 5.79
C SER A 229 5.99 -20.59 4.97
N VAL A 230 5.76 -20.06 3.78
CA VAL A 230 6.81 -19.64 2.86
C VAL A 230 6.41 -18.32 2.21
N ALA A 231 7.35 -17.39 2.07
CA ALA A 231 7.06 -16.15 1.35
C ALA A 231 6.99 -16.41 -0.17
N VAL A 232 6.22 -15.61 -0.91
CA VAL A 232 6.25 -15.64 -2.38
C VAL A 232 7.70 -15.47 -2.88
N GLY A 233 8.12 -16.33 -3.81
CA GLY A 233 9.48 -16.38 -4.35
C GLY A 233 10.51 -17.09 -3.46
N GLN A 234 10.14 -17.51 -2.26
CA GLN A 234 11.00 -18.28 -1.36
C GLN A 234 10.68 -19.76 -1.41
N THR A 235 11.56 -20.58 -0.81
CA THR A 235 11.42 -22.03 -0.80
C THR A 235 11.43 -22.60 0.62
N VAL A 236 10.77 -23.75 0.80
CA VAL A 236 10.81 -24.55 2.03
C VAL A 236 10.98 -26.02 1.68
N ARG A 237 11.78 -26.75 2.44
CA ARG A 237 12.01 -28.19 2.24
C ARG A 237 11.03 -29.01 3.06
N LEU A 238 10.32 -29.92 2.42
CA LEU A 238 9.58 -31.00 3.06
C LEU A 238 10.37 -32.32 2.93
N THR A 239 10.23 -33.18 3.93
CA THR A 239 10.86 -34.51 3.95
C THR A 239 9.78 -35.57 4.10
N ALA A 240 9.80 -36.61 3.25
CA ALA A 240 8.94 -37.77 3.37
C ALA A 240 9.69 -38.94 4.03
N THR A 241 9.15 -39.44 5.14
CA THR A 241 9.65 -40.65 5.83
C THR A 241 8.71 -41.81 5.53
N LEU A 242 9.24 -42.87 4.93
CA LEU A 242 8.50 -44.08 4.58
C LEU A 242 8.74 -45.15 5.63
N ARG A 243 7.69 -45.86 6.08
CA ARG A 243 7.84 -46.97 7.03
C ARG A 243 7.10 -48.22 6.58
N ASP A 244 7.65 -49.39 6.91
CA ASP A 244 6.96 -50.68 6.77
C ASP A 244 5.92 -50.89 7.88
N ALA A 245 5.20 -52.02 7.85
CA ALA A 245 4.16 -52.34 8.83
C ALA A 245 4.70 -52.56 10.25
N ASN A 246 6.00 -52.78 10.40
CA ASN A 246 6.68 -52.95 11.69
C ASN A 246 7.28 -51.62 12.19
N GLY A 247 7.08 -50.52 11.47
CA GLY A 247 7.58 -49.19 11.82
C GLY A 247 9.02 -48.90 11.40
N ASN A 248 9.71 -49.81 10.68
CA ASN A 248 11.08 -49.59 10.22
C ASN A 248 11.10 -48.59 9.05
N VAL A 249 12.11 -47.70 9.03
CA VAL A 249 12.27 -46.72 7.94
C VAL A 249 12.74 -47.43 6.66
N LEU A 250 12.08 -47.14 5.55
CA LEU A 250 12.42 -47.67 4.22
C LEU A 250 13.18 -46.61 3.42
N SER A 251 14.29 -47.01 2.79
CA SER A 251 15.10 -46.15 1.92
C SER A 251 15.11 -46.67 0.47
N GLY A 252 15.56 -45.84 -0.47
CA GLY A 252 15.68 -46.20 -1.89
C GLY A 252 14.34 -46.39 -2.64
N ARG A 253 13.22 -45.96 -2.05
CA ARG A 253 11.91 -45.97 -2.72
C ARG A 253 11.66 -44.65 -3.43
N THR A 254 10.96 -44.72 -4.57
CA THR A 254 10.50 -43.54 -5.27
C THR A 254 9.38 -42.87 -4.48
N VAL A 255 9.51 -41.55 -4.31
CA VAL A 255 8.47 -40.70 -3.72
C VAL A 255 8.00 -39.74 -4.81
N LEU A 256 6.70 -39.75 -5.09
CA LEU A 256 6.06 -38.80 -5.99
C LEU A 256 5.51 -37.64 -5.16
N TRP A 257 5.95 -36.42 -5.47
CA TRP A 257 5.45 -35.20 -4.85
C TRP A 257 4.44 -34.52 -5.76
N THR A 258 3.33 -34.06 -5.20
CA THR A 258 2.31 -33.28 -5.90
C THR A 258 1.86 -32.10 -5.05
N SER A 259 1.40 -31.03 -5.72
CA SER A 259 0.72 -29.90 -5.11
C SER A 259 -0.72 -29.89 -5.62
N ASP A 260 -1.70 -29.72 -4.74
CA ASP A 260 -3.10 -29.52 -5.12
C ASP A 260 -3.35 -28.12 -5.73
N ASN A 261 -2.48 -27.15 -5.41
CA ASN A 261 -2.57 -25.76 -5.85
C ASN A 261 -1.18 -25.25 -6.30
N ALA A 262 -0.80 -25.63 -7.52
CA ALA A 262 0.46 -25.19 -8.14
C ALA A 262 0.55 -23.68 -8.38
N VAL A 263 -0.59 -22.97 -8.40
CA VAL A 263 -0.64 -21.50 -8.52
C VAL A 263 -0.16 -20.85 -7.21
N ALA A 264 -0.50 -21.43 -6.06
CA ALA A 264 0.02 -20.97 -4.77
C ALA A 264 1.44 -21.49 -4.52
N ALA A 265 1.68 -22.80 -4.61
CA ALA A 265 2.99 -23.40 -4.37
C ALA A 265 3.28 -24.59 -5.29
N THR A 266 4.48 -24.64 -5.84
CA THR A 266 4.99 -25.80 -6.62
C THR A 266 5.92 -26.65 -5.77
N VAL A 267 6.09 -27.93 -6.10
CA VAL A 267 7.02 -28.84 -5.41
C VAL A 267 7.83 -29.63 -6.43
N ASP A 268 9.13 -29.79 -6.19
CA ASP A 268 10.00 -30.60 -7.04
C ASP A 268 10.05 -32.09 -6.61
N GLY A 269 10.75 -32.91 -7.39
CA GLY A 269 10.90 -34.35 -7.10
C GLY A 269 11.63 -34.69 -5.80
N ASN A 270 12.28 -33.70 -5.17
CA ASN A 270 13.02 -33.86 -3.91
C ASN A 270 12.28 -33.26 -2.71
N GLY A 271 11.03 -32.81 -2.88
CA GLY A 271 10.24 -32.19 -1.82
C GLY A 271 10.62 -30.74 -1.51
N LEU A 272 11.32 -30.04 -2.42
CA LEU A 272 11.54 -28.59 -2.30
C LEU A 272 10.30 -27.87 -2.83
N VAL A 273 9.62 -27.15 -1.93
CA VAL A 273 8.41 -26.39 -2.24
C VAL A 273 8.78 -24.94 -2.51
N SER A 274 8.29 -24.37 -3.60
CA SER A 274 8.50 -22.97 -4.00
C SER A 274 7.17 -22.21 -3.93
N GLY A 275 7.16 -21.10 -3.18
CA GLY A 275 6.00 -20.20 -3.10
C GLY A 275 5.85 -19.37 -4.37
N VAL A 276 4.71 -19.46 -5.04
CA VAL A 276 4.42 -18.80 -6.33
C VAL A 276 3.47 -17.62 -6.15
N SER A 277 2.35 -17.81 -5.43
CA SER A 277 1.40 -16.74 -5.10
C SER A 277 0.79 -16.96 -3.73
N ALA A 278 0.29 -15.90 -3.11
CA ALA A 278 -0.29 -15.99 -1.77
C ALA A 278 -1.50 -16.94 -1.75
N GLY A 279 -1.52 -17.86 -0.80
CA GLY A 279 -2.59 -18.85 -0.66
C GLY A 279 -2.13 -20.17 -0.07
N PRO A 280 -3.08 -21.03 0.36
CA PRO A 280 -2.77 -22.36 0.84
C PRO A 280 -2.56 -23.36 -0.32
N ALA A 281 -1.68 -24.34 -0.08
CA ALA A 281 -1.49 -25.53 -0.90
C ALA A 281 -1.27 -26.75 0.01
N VAL A 282 -1.81 -27.90 -0.34
CA VAL A 282 -1.52 -29.19 0.27
C VAL A 282 -0.51 -29.94 -0.61
N ILE A 283 0.67 -30.16 -0.05
CA ILE A 283 1.74 -30.91 -0.71
C ILE A 283 1.67 -32.36 -0.27
N THR A 284 1.50 -33.27 -1.24
CA THR A 284 1.33 -34.71 -0.99
C THR A 284 2.55 -35.49 -1.46
N ALA A 285 3.10 -36.33 -0.59
CA ALA A 285 4.11 -37.31 -0.92
C ALA A 285 3.47 -38.69 -1.03
N THR A 286 3.64 -39.39 -2.15
CA THR A 286 3.07 -40.71 -2.39
C THR A 286 4.16 -41.73 -2.75
N SER A 287 4.11 -42.91 -2.14
CA SER A 287 4.99 -44.05 -2.46
C SER A 287 4.21 -45.36 -2.32
N GLU A 288 4.27 -46.23 -3.33
CA GLU A 288 3.58 -47.54 -3.38
C GLU A 288 2.08 -47.46 -3.02
N GLY A 289 1.40 -46.38 -3.44
CA GLY A 289 -0.02 -46.16 -3.19
C GLY A 289 -0.37 -45.67 -1.77
N LYS A 290 0.63 -45.41 -0.91
CA LYS A 290 0.46 -44.75 0.39
C LYS A 290 0.87 -43.28 0.30
N SER A 291 0.16 -42.42 1.00
CA SER A 291 0.37 -40.97 0.95
C SER A 291 0.46 -40.34 2.33
N GLY A 292 1.23 -39.25 2.42
CA GLY A 292 1.26 -38.32 3.53
C GLY A 292 1.23 -36.90 2.98
N ALA A 293 0.70 -35.94 3.74
CA ALA A 293 0.51 -34.57 3.25
C ALA A 293 1.04 -33.54 4.25
N ALA A 294 1.39 -32.36 3.75
CA ALA A 294 1.69 -31.18 4.53
C ALA A 294 0.95 -29.96 3.96
N THR A 295 0.44 -29.10 4.84
CA THR A 295 -0.20 -27.84 4.45
C THR A 295 0.86 -26.74 4.39
N VAL A 296 1.00 -26.11 3.23
CA VAL A 296 1.90 -24.98 3.00
C VAL A 296 1.08 -23.72 2.78
N THR A 297 1.30 -22.69 3.57
CA THR A 297 0.67 -21.37 3.38
C THR A 297 1.68 -20.41 2.81
N VAL A 298 1.47 -20.01 1.56
CA VAL A 298 2.29 -18.99 0.91
C VAL A 298 1.79 -17.62 1.31
N VAL A 299 2.69 -16.79 1.85
CA VAL A 299 2.39 -15.42 2.26
C VAL A 299 3.10 -14.43 1.36
N ALA A 300 2.40 -13.41 0.89
CA ALA A 300 3.04 -12.27 0.25
C ALA A 300 3.30 -11.17 1.30
N PRO A 301 4.47 -10.51 1.30
CA PRO A 301 4.70 -9.37 2.18
C PRO A 301 3.81 -8.19 1.75
N VAL A 302 3.44 -7.34 2.71
CA VAL A 302 2.78 -6.07 2.38
C VAL A 302 3.76 -5.18 1.61
N ALA A 303 3.41 -4.86 0.37
CA ALA A 303 4.17 -3.94 -0.46
C ALA A 303 3.67 -2.51 -0.32
N SER A 304 2.34 -2.32 -0.23
CA SER A 304 1.69 -1.02 -0.06
C SER A 304 0.50 -1.08 0.89
N VAL A 305 0.23 0.07 1.52
CA VAL A 305 -0.97 0.35 2.32
C VAL A 305 -1.63 1.58 1.70
N THR A 306 -2.91 1.48 1.39
CA THR A 306 -3.71 2.60 0.87
C THR A 306 -4.84 2.88 1.85
N VAL A 307 -4.96 4.13 2.29
CA VAL A 307 -6.06 4.56 3.16
C VAL A 307 -7.12 5.25 2.30
N THR A 308 -8.38 4.82 2.47
CA THR A 308 -9.53 5.36 1.75
C THR A 308 -10.61 5.83 2.74
N PRO A 309 -11.20 7.02 2.55
CA PRO A 309 -10.79 8.03 1.57
C PRO A 309 -9.41 8.63 1.92
N ALA A 310 -8.65 9.05 0.89
CA ALA A 310 -7.32 9.66 1.06
C ALA A 310 -7.38 11.08 1.65
N THR A 311 -8.54 11.72 1.52
CA THR A 311 -8.88 12.95 2.24
C THR A 311 -10.26 12.81 2.84
N ALA A 312 -10.45 13.34 4.04
CA ALA A 312 -11.76 13.40 4.68
C ALA A 312 -11.96 14.78 5.30
N SER A 313 -13.20 15.28 5.25
CA SER A 313 -13.62 16.42 6.06
C SER A 313 -14.58 15.93 7.12
N VAL A 314 -14.32 16.29 8.37
CA VAL A 314 -15.16 15.91 9.51
C VAL A 314 -15.44 17.16 10.32
N ALA A 315 -16.68 17.39 10.75
CA ALA A 315 -16.94 18.52 11.65
C ALA A 315 -16.44 18.19 13.06
N VAL A 316 -16.14 19.22 13.86
CA VAL A 316 -15.88 19.02 15.30
C VAL A 316 -17.04 18.24 15.94
N GLY A 317 -16.72 17.20 16.71
CA GLY A 317 -17.68 16.30 17.36
C GLY A 317 -18.28 15.21 16.46
N GLN A 318 -17.89 15.15 15.17
CA GLN A 318 -18.35 14.11 14.24
C GLN A 318 -17.26 13.07 13.98
N THR A 319 -17.65 11.95 13.36
CA THR A 319 -16.73 10.87 13.01
C THR A 319 -16.72 10.58 11.51
N VAL A 320 -15.60 10.07 11.00
CA VAL A 320 -15.47 9.55 9.64
C VAL A 320 -14.70 8.23 9.64
N GLN A 321 -15.19 7.24 8.90
CA GLN A 321 -14.52 5.94 8.79
C GLN A 321 -13.45 5.99 7.69
N LEU A 322 -12.23 5.61 8.05
CA LEU A 322 -11.17 5.30 7.10
C LEU A 322 -10.99 3.79 6.98
N THR A 323 -10.61 3.33 5.79
CA THR A 323 -10.34 1.92 5.47
C THR A 323 -8.92 1.78 4.94
N ALA A 324 -8.12 0.89 5.53
CA ALA A 324 -6.81 0.54 5.01
C ALA A 324 -6.89 -0.71 4.11
N THR A 325 -6.48 -0.58 2.86
CA THR A 325 -6.32 -1.70 1.91
C THR A 325 -4.84 -2.02 1.76
N LEU A 326 -4.46 -3.25 2.08
CA LEU A 326 -3.09 -3.75 1.99
C LEU A 326 -2.92 -4.50 0.68
N ARG A 327 -1.81 -4.29 -0.04
CA ARG A 327 -1.51 -5.02 -1.28
C ARG A 327 -0.10 -5.59 -1.29
N ASP A 328 0.06 -6.73 -1.96
CA ASP A 328 1.39 -7.26 -2.30
C ASP A 328 2.04 -6.52 -3.48
N ALA A 329 3.26 -6.90 -3.85
CA ALA A 329 4.00 -6.27 -4.94
C ALA A 329 3.35 -6.46 -6.32
N ASN A 330 2.44 -7.43 -6.45
CA ASN A 330 1.69 -7.71 -7.68
C ASN A 330 0.32 -7.01 -7.69
N GLY A 331 0.00 -6.22 -6.65
CA GLY A 331 -1.26 -5.48 -6.52
C GLY A 331 -2.43 -6.29 -5.95
N ASN A 332 -2.24 -7.54 -5.53
CA ASN A 332 -3.31 -8.34 -4.93
C ASN A 332 -3.61 -7.85 -3.51
N VAL A 333 -4.89 -7.82 -3.14
CA VAL A 333 -5.32 -7.42 -1.79
C VAL A 333 -4.94 -8.50 -0.78
N LEU A 334 -4.32 -8.09 0.33
CA LEU A 334 -3.95 -8.94 1.46
C LEU A 334 -4.95 -8.77 2.59
N SER A 335 -5.54 -9.88 3.04
CA SER A 335 -6.49 -9.92 4.16
C SER A 335 -5.87 -10.55 5.41
N GLY A 336 -6.47 -10.31 6.58
CA GLY A 336 -6.07 -10.91 7.85
C GLY A 336 -4.76 -10.38 8.46
N ARG A 337 -4.25 -9.25 7.98
CA ARG A 337 -3.07 -8.58 8.56
C ARG A 337 -3.46 -7.52 9.57
N THR A 338 -2.59 -7.28 10.54
CA THR A 338 -2.79 -6.24 11.56
C THR A 338 -2.46 -4.87 10.99
N VAL A 339 -3.37 -3.91 11.19
CA VAL A 339 -3.18 -2.51 10.82
C VAL A 339 -3.13 -1.66 12.09
N LEU A 340 -2.08 -0.87 12.26
CA LEU A 340 -1.93 0.11 13.32
C LEU A 340 -2.34 1.49 12.82
N TRP A 341 -3.28 2.14 13.50
CA TRP A 341 -3.74 3.49 13.19
C TRP A 341 -3.15 4.51 14.15
N THR A 342 -2.70 5.65 13.63
CA THR A 342 -2.18 6.78 14.43
C THR A 342 -2.64 8.11 13.85
N SER A 343 -2.84 9.10 14.71
CA SER A 343 -3.02 10.51 14.32
C SER A 343 -1.77 11.31 14.64
N ASP A 344 -1.33 12.17 13.74
CA ASP A 344 -0.23 13.12 14.00
C ASP A 344 -0.64 14.26 14.94
N ASN A 345 -1.94 14.53 15.06
CA ASN A 345 -2.52 15.60 15.87
C ASN A 345 -3.82 15.14 16.54
N ALA A 346 -3.68 14.38 17.62
CA ALA A 346 -4.80 13.87 18.41
C ALA A 346 -5.68 14.96 19.05
N VAL A 347 -5.18 16.19 19.17
CA VAL A 347 -5.97 17.35 19.66
C VAL A 347 -6.93 17.86 18.57
N VAL A 348 -6.62 17.62 17.31
CA VAL A 348 -7.48 17.93 16.16
C VAL A 348 -8.36 16.75 15.79
N ALA A 349 -7.80 15.55 15.61
CA ALA A 349 -8.58 14.34 15.33
C ALA A 349 -7.95 13.09 15.95
N THR A 350 -8.75 12.23 16.59
CA THR A 350 -8.33 10.92 17.10
C THR A 350 -8.74 9.81 16.16
N VAL A 351 -8.08 8.65 16.20
CA VAL A 351 -8.44 7.46 15.41
C VAL A 351 -8.37 6.20 16.28
N ASP A 352 -9.31 5.28 16.10
CA ASP A 352 -9.32 3.99 16.80
C ASP A 352 -8.65 2.84 16.00
N GLY A 353 -8.58 1.65 16.59
CA GLY A 353 -7.98 0.47 15.94
C GLY A 353 -8.72 -0.05 14.70
N THR A 354 -9.93 0.44 14.42
CA THR A 354 -10.72 0.09 13.23
C THR A 354 -10.59 1.14 12.12
N GLY A 355 -9.92 2.26 12.38
CA GLY A 355 -9.81 3.38 11.46
C GLY A 355 -10.97 4.39 11.57
N LEU A 356 -11.76 4.35 12.65
CA LEU A 356 -12.80 5.34 12.90
C LEU A 356 -12.16 6.60 13.47
N VAL A 357 -12.23 7.69 12.72
CA VAL A 357 -11.65 8.99 13.07
C VAL A 357 -12.71 9.87 13.72
N SER A 358 -12.38 10.55 14.81
CA SER A 358 -13.25 11.52 15.50
C SER A 358 -12.63 12.92 15.45
N GLY A 359 -13.40 13.91 15.01
CA GLY A 359 -12.98 15.32 15.00
C GLY A 359 -13.10 15.95 16.39
N VAL A 360 -11.99 16.44 16.93
CA VAL A 360 -11.88 17.02 18.29
C VAL A 360 -11.85 18.55 18.24
N SER A 361 -11.07 19.14 17.34
CA SER A 361 -11.00 20.60 17.18
C SER A 361 -10.69 20.98 15.74
N ALA A 362 -11.13 22.17 15.29
CA ALA A 362 -10.96 22.58 13.91
C ALA A 362 -9.47 22.70 13.54
N GLY A 363 -9.08 22.10 12.41
CA GLY A 363 -7.71 22.06 11.95
C GLY A 363 -7.41 20.80 11.12
N PRO A 364 -6.22 20.71 10.52
CA PRO A 364 -5.78 19.52 9.81
C PRO A 364 -5.15 18.49 10.77
N ALA A 365 -5.37 17.21 10.48
CA ALA A 365 -4.68 16.06 11.05
C ALA A 365 -4.40 15.04 9.94
N VAL A 366 -3.31 14.29 10.04
CA VAL A 366 -2.96 13.17 9.17
C VAL A 366 -3.14 11.88 9.93
N ILE A 367 -4.04 11.03 9.43
CA ILE A 367 -4.30 9.71 9.99
C ILE A 367 -3.50 8.68 9.18
N THR A 368 -2.64 7.94 9.85
CA THR A 368 -1.73 6.96 9.24
C THR A 368 -2.13 5.54 9.63
N ALA A 369 -2.22 4.66 8.65
CA ALA A 369 -2.37 3.21 8.81
C ALA A 369 -1.05 2.51 8.46
N THR A 370 -0.52 1.69 9.37
CA THR A 370 0.75 0.96 9.19
C THR A 370 0.55 -0.55 9.33
N SER A 371 1.12 -1.33 8.42
CA SER A 371 1.17 -2.80 8.47
C SER A 371 2.53 -3.28 7.95
N GLU A 372 3.21 -4.14 8.70
CA GLU A 372 4.51 -4.74 8.32
C GLU A 372 5.57 -3.71 7.88
N GLY A 373 5.57 -2.54 8.52
CA GLY A 373 6.51 -1.45 8.21
C GLY A 373 6.18 -0.64 6.96
N LYS A 374 5.06 -0.91 6.28
CA LYS A 374 4.50 -0.06 5.21
C LYS A 374 3.36 0.78 5.74
N SER A 375 3.24 2.01 5.26
CA SER A 375 2.23 2.96 5.71
C SER A 375 1.46 3.57 4.55
N GLY A 376 0.21 3.92 4.81
CA GLY A 376 -0.62 4.78 4.00
C GLY A 376 -1.26 5.82 4.91
N SER A 377 -1.57 6.99 4.40
CA SER A 377 -2.17 8.06 5.19
C SER A 377 -3.39 8.66 4.51
N ALA A 378 -4.24 9.29 5.32
CA ALA A 378 -5.31 10.15 4.88
C ALA A 378 -5.19 11.51 5.57
N SER A 379 -5.36 12.59 4.80
CA SER A 379 -5.46 13.94 5.35
C SER A 379 -6.90 14.19 5.80
N VAL A 380 -7.08 14.42 7.09
CA VAL A 380 -8.37 14.72 7.71
C VAL A 380 -8.40 16.20 8.06
N THR A 381 -9.30 16.95 7.46
CA THR A 381 -9.58 18.33 7.84
C THR A 381 -10.78 18.35 8.77
N VAL A 382 -10.54 18.73 10.02
CA VAL A 382 -11.61 19.00 10.96
C VAL A 382 -12.10 20.41 10.73
N THR A 383 -13.36 20.55 10.32
CA THR A 383 -13.97 21.84 10.02
C THR A 383 -14.70 22.40 11.23
N ALA A 384 -14.57 23.70 11.43
CA ALA A 384 -15.42 24.43 12.37
C ALA A 384 -16.88 24.42 11.85
N PRO A 385 -17.88 24.52 12.74
CA PRO A 385 -19.26 24.80 12.32
C PRO A 385 -19.28 26.05 11.42
N SER A 386 -20.00 26.01 10.29
CA SER A 386 -19.98 27.05 9.26
C SER A 386 -20.38 28.44 9.80
N GLY A 387 -19.51 29.45 9.67
CA GLY A 387 -19.76 30.86 10.02
C GLY A 387 -20.47 31.69 8.94
N ALA A 388 -21.49 31.15 8.27
CA ALA A 388 -22.42 32.04 7.55
C ALA A 388 -23.25 32.81 8.59
N PRO A 389 -23.49 34.13 8.44
CA PRO A 389 -24.28 34.90 9.39
C PRO A 389 -25.72 34.36 9.41
N GLU A 390 -25.99 33.50 10.37
CA GLU A 390 -27.24 32.76 10.50
C GLU A 390 -28.44 33.72 10.69
N CYS A 391 -28.20 34.88 11.30
CA CYS A 391 -29.22 35.91 11.46
C CYS A 391 -29.48 36.74 10.20
N ALA A 392 -28.69 36.57 9.13
CA ALA A 392 -28.95 37.21 7.84
C ALA A 392 -30.15 36.57 7.12
N THR A 393 -30.49 35.32 7.45
CA THR A 393 -31.64 34.60 6.90
C THR A 393 -32.49 33.95 8.00
N PRO A 394 -33.29 34.75 8.75
CA PRO A 394 -34.15 34.23 9.81
C PRO A 394 -35.14 33.17 9.29
N GLN A 395 -35.29 32.08 10.03
CA GLN A 395 -36.22 31.00 9.68
C GLN A 395 -37.66 31.30 10.16
N PRO A 396 -38.69 30.70 9.54
CA PRO A 396 -40.05 30.77 10.05
C PRO A 396 -40.12 30.30 11.51
N GLY A 397 -40.84 31.06 12.36
CA GLY A 397 -41.00 30.76 13.78
C GLY A 397 -39.95 31.40 14.69
N TRP A 398 -38.87 31.96 14.15
CA TRP A 398 -37.89 32.72 14.94
C TRP A 398 -38.51 34.03 15.46
N ILE A 399 -38.35 34.24 16.76
CA ILE A 399 -38.74 35.45 17.48
C ILE A 399 -37.57 36.44 17.46
N TRP A 400 -36.35 35.94 17.66
CA TRP A 400 -35.14 36.75 17.78
C TRP A 400 -33.90 35.97 17.34
N CYS A 401 -32.91 36.69 16.81
CA CYS A 401 -31.61 36.15 16.43
C CYS A 401 -30.51 37.19 16.65
N ASP A 402 -29.40 36.79 17.25
CA ASP A 402 -28.18 37.58 17.39
C ASP A 402 -26.94 36.67 17.27
N ASP A 403 -26.32 36.70 16.09
CA ASP A 403 -25.03 36.07 15.76
C ASP A 403 -23.86 37.02 16.01
N PHE A 404 -24.14 38.15 16.65
CA PHE A 404 -23.20 39.21 16.97
C PHE A 404 -22.42 39.77 15.79
N GLU A 405 -22.70 39.41 14.53
CA GLU A 405 -22.02 40.02 13.38
C GLU A 405 -22.45 41.48 13.21
N GLN A 406 -23.67 41.78 13.62
CA GLN A 406 -24.17 43.13 13.79
C GLN A 406 -24.19 43.48 15.29
N ASN A 407 -23.87 44.73 15.63
CA ASN A 407 -24.01 45.17 17.02
C ASN A 407 -25.49 45.40 17.36
N ARG A 408 -26.11 44.41 18.00
CA ARG A 408 -27.53 44.44 18.45
C ARG A 408 -27.69 44.60 19.96
N LEU A 409 -26.61 44.93 20.69
CA LEU A 409 -26.62 45.01 22.16
C LEU A 409 -27.68 45.99 22.72
N SER A 410 -28.07 47.02 21.97
CA SER A 410 -29.12 47.96 22.38
C SER A 410 -30.55 47.43 22.25
N GLN A 411 -30.75 46.29 21.56
CA GLN A 411 -32.07 45.66 21.38
C GLN A 411 -32.46 44.78 22.57
N TYR A 412 -31.49 44.35 23.38
CA TYR A 412 -31.78 43.81 24.71
C TYR A 412 -32.36 44.93 25.59
N PHE A 413 -33.37 44.60 26.41
CA PHE A 413 -33.95 45.63 27.27
C PHE A 413 -32.96 46.02 28.38
N GLU A 414 -32.07 45.09 28.77
CA GLU A 414 -30.95 45.29 29.67
C GLU A 414 -29.69 44.56 29.16
N TYR A 415 -28.56 45.26 29.18
CA TYR A 415 -27.22 44.71 28.90
C TYR A 415 -26.27 45.27 29.94
N ASP A 416 -25.79 44.41 30.84
CA ASP A 416 -24.74 44.75 31.79
C ASP A 416 -23.39 44.23 31.31
N SER A 417 -22.45 45.16 31.07
CA SER A 417 -21.08 44.84 30.69
C SER A 417 -20.18 44.43 31.86
N ALA A 418 -20.64 44.61 33.11
CA ALA A 418 -19.88 44.39 34.34
C ALA A 418 -18.46 45.00 34.27
N GLY A 419 -18.38 46.28 33.92
CA GLY A 419 -17.12 47.02 33.82
C GLY A 419 -16.22 46.58 32.65
N GLY A 420 -16.79 46.00 31.59
CA GLY A 420 -16.05 45.49 30.42
C GLY A 420 -15.70 44.00 30.50
N SER A 421 -16.20 43.30 31.52
CA SER A 421 -16.04 41.86 31.68
C SER A 421 -16.88 41.08 30.68
N PHE A 422 -18.03 41.61 30.26
CA PHE A 422 -18.89 41.04 29.23
C PHE A 422 -19.00 41.99 28.05
N VAL A 423 -18.39 41.64 26.93
CA VAL A 423 -18.26 42.53 25.77
C VAL A 423 -18.28 41.76 24.45
N ARG A 424 -18.83 42.40 23.41
CA ARG A 424 -18.73 41.93 22.02
C ARG A 424 -17.31 42.13 21.49
N VAL A 425 -16.66 41.06 21.04
CA VAL A 425 -15.26 41.05 20.58
C VAL A 425 -15.17 40.34 19.23
N THR A 426 -14.26 40.76 18.35
CA THR A 426 -13.96 40.06 17.10
C THR A 426 -13.00 38.89 17.33
N GLY A 427 -13.10 37.82 16.55
CA GLY A 427 -12.19 36.67 16.65
C GLY A 427 -12.53 35.68 17.77
N VAL A 428 -13.58 35.95 18.56
CA VAL A 428 -13.98 35.08 19.68
C VAL A 428 -15.27 34.30 19.40
N GLY A 429 -15.99 34.63 18.33
CA GLY A 429 -17.18 33.91 17.87
C GLY A 429 -16.84 32.60 17.15
N VAL A 430 -17.87 31.82 16.84
CA VAL A 430 -17.79 30.57 16.09
C VAL A 430 -17.14 30.84 14.73
N GLY A 431 -16.15 30.04 14.36
CA GLY A 431 -15.39 30.26 13.12
C GLY A 431 -14.48 31.50 13.14
N GLY A 432 -14.22 32.10 14.31
CA GLY A 432 -13.39 33.30 14.43
C GLY A 432 -14.14 34.61 14.13
N SER A 433 -15.47 34.58 14.23
CA SER A 433 -16.35 35.71 13.96
C SER A 433 -16.49 36.65 15.17
N TYR A 434 -17.45 37.57 15.16
CA TYR A 434 -17.79 38.33 16.37
C TYR A 434 -18.52 37.43 17.36
N GLY A 435 -18.23 37.59 18.65
CA GLY A 435 -18.95 36.88 19.71
C GLY A 435 -18.89 37.65 21.02
N MET A 436 -19.62 37.19 22.02
CA MET A 436 -19.58 37.76 23.36
C MET A 436 -18.51 37.07 24.20
N ARG A 437 -17.53 37.83 24.67
CA ARG A 437 -16.52 37.37 25.62
C ARG A 437 -16.94 37.77 27.03
N VAL A 438 -16.87 36.79 27.93
CA VAL A 438 -17.07 36.91 29.37
C VAL A 438 -15.74 36.69 30.06
N ARG A 439 -15.35 37.58 30.97
CA ARG A 439 -14.16 37.47 31.82
C ARG A 439 -14.57 37.37 33.28
N PHE A 440 -14.10 36.34 33.95
CA PHE A 440 -14.18 36.25 35.40
C PHE A 440 -12.80 36.50 35.99
N ALA A 441 -12.69 37.44 36.92
CA ALA A 441 -11.59 37.50 37.85
C ALA A 441 -11.74 36.41 38.92
N LEU A 442 -10.63 36.04 39.57
CA LEU A 442 -10.66 35.14 40.73
C LEU A 442 -11.61 35.69 41.81
N GLY A 443 -12.56 34.85 42.25
CA GLY A 443 -13.58 35.18 43.23
C GLY A 443 -14.76 36.01 42.70
N GLN A 444 -14.77 36.39 41.42
CA GLN A 444 -15.84 37.21 40.84
C GLN A 444 -17.15 36.42 40.77
N VAL A 445 -18.20 36.99 41.36
CA VAL A 445 -19.54 36.41 41.45
C VAL A 445 -20.37 36.75 40.22
N GLU A 446 -20.28 37.96 39.68
CA GLU A 446 -21.09 38.40 38.54
C GLU A 446 -20.19 39.03 37.47
N ALA A 447 -20.37 38.59 36.22
CA ALA A 447 -19.62 39.04 35.06
C ALA A 447 -20.54 39.42 33.90
N GLY A 448 -21.63 40.13 34.20
CA GLY A 448 -22.52 40.74 33.21
C GLY A 448 -23.63 39.84 32.68
N SER A 449 -24.56 40.43 31.93
CA SER A 449 -25.78 39.76 31.45
C SER A 449 -26.35 40.38 30.17
N LEU A 450 -27.14 39.59 29.45
CA LEU A 450 -28.02 40.03 28.36
C LEU A 450 -29.44 39.61 28.70
N HIS A 451 -30.37 40.56 28.79
CA HIS A 451 -31.77 40.28 29.07
C HIS A 451 -32.66 40.72 27.92
N LEU A 452 -33.43 39.76 27.40
CA LEU A 452 -34.34 39.95 26.29
C LEU A 452 -35.78 39.84 26.77
N ALA A 453 -36.65 40.69 26.23
CA ALA A 453 -38.08 40.65 26.45
C ALA A 453 -38.79 40.35 25.12
N MET A 454 -39.88 39.60 25.20
CA MET A 454 -40.71 39.21 24.05
C MET A 454 -42.16 38.98 24.48
N GLY A 455 -43.09 39.04 23.55
CA GLY A 455 -44.51 38.80 23.81
C GLY A 455 -45.09 39.80 24.81
N LYS A 456 -46.22 39.44 25.41
CA LYS A 456 -46.92 40.31 26.35
C LYS A 456 -46.13 40.45 27.65
N VAL A 457 -45.79 41.69 28.01
CA VAL A 457 -45.03 42.05 29.22
C VAL A 457 -45.88 42.85 30.22
N PRO A 458 -45.58 42.78 31.54
CA PRO A 458 -46.35 43.49 32.56
C PRO A 458 -45.92 44.95 32.79
N ASP A 459 -44.78 45.37 32.24
CA ASP A 459 -44.21 46.70 32.42
C ASP A 459 -43.57 47.21 31.12
N PRO A 460 -43.78 48.48 30.72
CA PRO A 460 -43.13 49.08 29.55
C PRO A 460 -41.60 49.11 29.58
N TYR A 461 -40.98 48.96 30.76
CA TYR A 461 -39.53 48.83 30.90
C TYR A 461 -38.95 47.66 30.07
N PHE A 462 -39.71 46.56 29.97
CA PHE A 462 -39.36 45.40 29.15
C PHE A 462 -39.57 45.71 27.67
N ARG A 463 -38.56 46.32 27.03
CA ARG A 463 -38.57 46.61 25.59
C ARG A 463 -38.59 45.30 24.81
N THR A 464 -39.74 44.95 24.24
CA THR A 464 -39.92 43.68 23.52
C THR A 464 -39.30 43.73 22.12
N VAL A 465 -38.72 42.62 21.69
CA VAL A 465 -38.16 42.48 20.33
C VAL A 465 -39.20 42.16 19.26
N ASP A 466 -40.40 41.78 19.68
CA ASP A 466 -41.58 41.59 18.84
C ASP A 466 -42.66 42.66 19.14
N ALA A 467 -43.86 42.48 18.61
CA ALA A 467 -44.99 43.40 18.79
C ALA A 467 -45.52 43.49 20.23
N GLY A 468 -44.98 42.73 21.19
CA GLY A 468 -45.31 42.85 22.61
C GLY A 468 -46.70 42.37 23.01
N THR A 469 -47.35 41.53 22.18
CA THR A 469 -48.74 41.10 22.37
C THR A 469 -48.92 39.58 22.42
N ALA A 470 -47.95 38.82 21.92
CA ALA A 470 -48.04 37.36 21.84
C ALA A 470 -47.96 36.70 23.23
N LEU A 471 -48.65 35.57 23.39
CA LEU A 471 -48.56 34.71 24.57
C LEU A 471 -47.78 33.45 24.22
N TYR A 472 -46.45 33.53 24.24
CA TYR A 472 -45.58 32.40 23.93
C TYR A 472 -45.64 31.34 25.03
N ARG A 473 -46.33 30.24 24.75
CA ARG A 473 -46.43 29.09 25.66
C ARG A 473 -45.43 27.98 25.35
N ASP A 474 -44.77 28.06 24.21
CA ASP A 474 -43.85 27.08 23.67
C ASP A 474 -42.67 27.88 23.07
N VAL A 475 -41.50 27.75 23.69
CA VAL A 475 -40.32 28.56 23.36
C VAL A 475 -39.07 27.69 23.37
N TYR A 476 -38.34 27.75 22.26
CA TYR A 476 -37.00 27.23 22.08
C TYR A 476 -36.01 28.39 22.15
N TRP A 477 -34.88 28.20 22.81
CA TRP A 477 -33.74 29.10 22.74
C TRP A 477 -32.44 28.33 22.59
N ARG A 478 -31.53 28.86 21.78
CA ARG A 478 -30.25 28.22 21.47
C ARG A 478 -29.13 29.24 21.54
N MET A 479 -27.98 28.81 22.05
CA MET A 479 -26.72 29.55 22.02
C MET A 479 -25.55 28.59 21.79
N TYR A 480 -24.46 29.11 21.26
CA TYR A 480 -23.17 28.44 21.27
C TYR A 480 -22.39 28.89 22.50
N VAL A 481 -21.78 27.94 23.20
CA VAL A 481 -20.93 28.21 24.37
C VAL A 481 -19.57 27.54 24.21
N ARG A 482 -18.52 28.25 24.61
CA ARG A 482 -17.15 27.74 24.70
C ARG A 482 -16.50 28.28 25.95
N THR A 483 -15.74 27.44 26.65
CA THR A 483 -14.86 27.87 27.75
C THR A 483 -13.42 27.98 27.27
N GLN A 484 -12.62 28.79 27.96
CA GLN A 484 -11.17 28.81 27.78
C GLN A 484 -10.57 27.40 28.01
N PRO A 485 -9.59 26.95 27.20
CA PRO A 485 -8.82 25.75 27.49
C PRO A 485 -8.22 25.79 28.91
N GLY A 486 -8.44 24.72 29.69
CA GLY A 486 -8.02 24.66 31.10
C GLY A 486 -8.95 25.39 32.07
N TRP A 487 -10.21 25.63 31.69
CA TRP A 487 -11.26 26.09 32.59
C TRP A 487 -11.36 25.24 33.87
N VAL A 488 -11.56 25.91 35.00
CA VAL A 488 -11.60 25.29 36.33
C VAL A 488 -12.92 25.63 37.03
N GLY A 489 -13.53 24.62 37.64
CA GLY A 489 -14.88 24.70 38.21
C GLY A 489 -15.94 24.26 37.21
N GLY A 490 -17.15 23.97 37.69
CA GLY A 490 -18.28 23.52 36.86
C GLY A 490 -18.78 24.60 35.88
N SER A 491 -20.09 24.59 35.60
CA SER A 491 -20.68 25.47 34.55
C SER A 491 -20.63 26.97 34.85
N GLY A 492 -20.29 27.34 36.08
CA GLY A 492 -20.31 28.72 36.56
C GLY A 492 -21.71 29.19 36.91
N TYR A 493 -22.47 28.34 37.62
CA TYR A 493 -23.87 28.50 38.05
C TYR A 493 -24.79 28.93 36.93
N LYS A 494 -25.04 30.21 36.68
CA LYS A 494 -26.07 30.61 35.71
C LYS A 494 -25.54 30.60 34.27
N LEU A 495 -26.34 30.04 33.35
CA LEU A 495 -26.11 30.12 31.91
C LEU A 495 -27.27 30.82 31.20
N SER A 496 -28.50 30.31 31.34
CA SER A 496 -29.69 30.96 30.78
C SER A 496 -30.98 30.62 31.50
N ARG A 497 -32.03 31.43 31.31
CA ARG A 497 -33.38 31.14 31.83
C ARG A 497 -34.49 31.76 31.01
N ALA A 498 -35.57 31.02 30.83
CA ALA A 498 -36.84 31.54 30.33
C ALA A 498 -37.75 31.92 31.51
N ILE A 499 -38.39 33.08 31.44
CA ILE A 499 -39.17 33.67 32.55
C ILE A 499 -40.55 34.10 32.05
N SER A 500 -41.57 33.93 32.91
CA SER A 500 -42.89 34.59 32.75
C SER A 500 -43.05 35.64 33.83
N PHE A 501 -42.74 36.90 33.52
CA PHE A 501 -43.01 38.01 34.42
C PHE A 501 -44.50 38.33 34.44
N ALA A 502 -45.05 38.45 35.64
CA ALA A 502 -46.47 38.57 35.92
C ALA A 502 -46.89 39.98 36.36
N THR A 503 -45.96 40.79 36.89
CA THR A 503 -46.24 42.11 37.44
C THR A 503 -45.09 43.09 37.16
N SER A 504 -45.35 44.39 37.33
CA SER A 504 -44.32 45.44 37.27
C SER A 504 -43.33 45.40 38.43
N THR A 505 -43.62 44.64 39.49
CA THR A 505 -42.66 44.32 40.56
C THR A 505 -41.76 43.13 40.22
N TRP A 506 -41.84 42.64 38.97
CA TRP A 506 -41.09 41.50 38.45
C TRP A 506 -41.40 40.20 39.20
N ALA A 507 -42.64 40.03 39.70
CA ALA A 507 -43.08 38.73 40.16
C ALA A 507 -43.05 37.73 38.99
N GLU A 508 -42.57 36.52 39.24
CA GLU A 508 -42.34 35.50 38.21
C GLU A 508 -43.40 34.41 38.35
N ALA A 509 -44.22 34.17 37.34
CA ALA A 509 -45.17 33.05 37.31
C ALA A 509 -44.50 31.70 37.02
N MET A 510 -43.38 31.72 36.29
CA MET A 510 -42.55 30.53 36.04
C MET A 510 -41.11 30.93 35.71
N MET A 511 -40.17 30.02 36.00
CA MET A 511 -38.76 30.14 35.64
C MET A 511 -38.22 28.78 35.18
N ALA A 512 -37.81 28.68 33.92
CA ALA A 512 -37.09 27.54 33.37
C ALA A 512 -35.59 27.83 33.41
N HIS A 513 -34.89 27.29 34.42
CA HIS A 513 -33.50 27.63 34.71
C HIS A 513 -32.53 26.59 34.14
N LEU A 514 -31.53 27.03 33.36
CA LEU A 514 -30.43 26.19 32.87
C LEU A 514 -29.10 26.68 33.47
N TRP A 515 -28.49 25.86 34.33
CA TRP A 515 -27.42 26.29 35.25
C TRP A 515 -26.50 25.11 35.70
N GLY A 516 -25.56 25.29 36.65
CA GLY A 516 -24.78 24.19 37.32
C GLY A 516 -23.64 24.69 38.26
N ASP A 517 -23.25 24.13 39.40
CA ASP A 517 -23.43 22.81 40.00
C ASP A 517 -23.08 22.89 41.52
N PRO A 518 -23.63 22.02 42.40
CA PRO A 518 -22.91 20.78 42.83
C PRO A 518 -23.77 19.48 42.88
N PRO A 519 -23.17 18.27 42.68
CA PRO A 519 -21.77 17.96 42.99
C PRO A 519 -20.86 17.53 41.81
N ALA A 520 -20.03 18.45 41.32
CA ALA A 520 -18.73 18.23 40.67
C ALA A 520 -18.71 17.31 39.43
N THR A 521 -19.83 17.08 38.76
CA THR A 521 -19.89 16.15 37.61
C THR A 521 -19.63 16.85 36.26
N GLY A 522 -19.78 18.18 36.20
CA GLY A 522 -19.36 18.98 35.05
C GLY A 522 -20.41 19.10 33.93
N GLU A 523 -21.66 18.72 34.17
CA GLU A 523 -22.79 18.87 33.26
C GLU A 523 -23.62 20.15 33.54
N LEU A 524 -24.61 20.41 32.68
CA LEU A 524 -25.66 21.40 32.92
C LEU A 524 -26.87 20.76 33.63
N LEU A 525 -27.49 21.53 34.50
CA LEU A 525 -28.67 21.21 35.28
C LEU A 525 -29.86 22.02 34.76
N MET A 526 -30.99 21.37 34.52
CA MET A 526 -32.27 22.06 34.35
C MET A 526 -33.00 22.11 35.70
N ASP A 527 -33.54 23.26 36.08
CA ASP A 527 -34.23 23.45 37.36
C ASP A 527 -35.53 24.27 37.18
N PRO A 528 -36.66 23.61 36.86
CA PRO A 528 -37.95 24.24 36.67
C PRO A 528 -38.58 24.72 37.98
N ALA A 529 -39.03 25.99 38.01
CA ALA A 529 -39.75 26.57 39.14
C ALA A 529 -41.10 27.20 38.71
N SER A 530 -42.12 26.96 39.53
CA SER A 530 -43.47 27.54 39.38
C SER A 530 -43.68 28.62 40.43
N GLY A 531 -44.00 29.83 40.00
CA GLY A 531 -44.32 30.94 40.91
C GLY A 531 -45.81 31.05 41.24
N THR A 532 -46.60 30.08 40.80
CA THR A 532 -48.02 29.93 41.16
C THR A 532 -48.20 28.73 42.09
N ASP A 533 -49.32 28.69 42.81
CA ASP A 533 -49.78 27.41 43.36
C ASP A 533 -50.27 26.48 42.24
N ALA A 534 -50.54 25.22 42.59
CA ALA A 534 -50.95 24.19 41.62
C ALA A 534 -52.27 24.53 40.89
N ALA A 535 -53.11 25.39 41.48
CA ALA A 535 -54.35 25.84 40.86
C ALA A 535 -54.11 27.00 39.87
N GLY A 536 -53.02 27.75 40.01
CA GLY A 536 -52.67 28.87 39.12
C GLY A 536 -52.80 30.26 39.76
N ASN A 537 -52.85 30.35 41.10
CA ASN A 537 -52.77 31.64 41.77
C ASN A 537 -51.30 32.05 41.95
N LEU A 538 -50.93 33.23 41.47
CA LEU A 538 -49.59 33.79 41.63
C LEU A 538 -49.23 33.93 43.13
N LYS A 539 -48.06 33.43 43.52
CA LYS A 539 -47.53 33.50 44.90
C LYS A 539 -46.29 34.36 45.02
N THR A 540 -45.48 34.42 43.97
CA THR A 540 -44.32 35.31 43.91
C THR A 540 -44.77 36.76 43.92
N THR A 541 -43.98 37.62 44.55
CA THR A 541 -44.30 39.06 44.71
C THR A 541 -43.24 39.98 44.09
N LYS A 542 -42.05 39.44 43.85
CA LYS A 542 -40.86 40.13 43.38
C LYS A 542 -39.98 39.17 42.57
N TYR A 543 -38.97 39.72 41.94
CA TYR A 543 -37.94 38.96 41.23
C TYR A 543 -37.10 38.09 42.17
N ASN A 544 -36.79 36.86 41.77
CA ASN A 544 -36.08 35.84 42.54
C ASN A 544 -36.70 35.59 43.93
N ASP A 545 -38.03 35.51 44.01
CA ASP A 545 -38.76 35.24 45.25
C ASP A 545 -38.72 33.73 45.62
N PHE A 546 -37.51 33.19 45.81
CA PHE A 546 -37.21 31.76 46.02
C PHE A 546 -38.04 31.09 47.12
N ALA A 547 -38.44 31.82 48.15
CA ALA A 547 -39.28 31.30 49.22
C ALA A 547 -40.72 31.00 48.77
N ASN A 548 -41.20 31.67 47.73
CA ASN A 548 -42.56 31.53 47.19
C ASN A 548 -42.60 30.73 45.88
N PHE A 549 -41.45 30.30 45.37
CA PHE A 549 -41.39 29.35 44.27
C PHE A 549 -41.70 27.93 44.73
N ARG A 550 -42.47 27.22 43.93
CA ARG A 550 -42.59 25.76 43.98
C ARG A 550 -41.64 25.16 42.95
N TRP A 551 -40.53 24.61 43.42
CA TRP A 551 -39.58 23.88 42.61
C TRP A 551 -40.19 22.57 42.12
N LEU A 552 -40.06 22.30 40.81
CA LEU A 552 -40.72 21.17 40.15
C LEU A 552 -39.80 19.96 39.97
N GLY A 553 -38.54 20.07 40.39
CA GLY A 553 -37.56 19.00 40.38
C GLY A 553 -36.43 19.29 39.39
N ALA A 554 -35.20 19.35 39.90
CA ALA A 554 -34.01 19.58 39.09
C ALA A 554 -33.54 18.26 38.45
N LEU A 555 -33.10 18.33 37.19
CA LEU A 555 -32.62 17.17 36.44
C LEU A 555 -31.27 17.50 35.78
N SER A 556 -30.25 16.71 36.09
CA SER A 556 -28.92 16.85 35.49
C SER A 556 -28.94 16.32 34.06
N GLY A 557 -28.21 17.01 33.18
CA GLY A 557 -27.78 16.51 31.89
C GLY A 557 -26.79 15.36 32.02
N VAL A 558 -26.33 14.88 30.86
CA VAL A 558 -25.39 13.76 30.75
C VAL A 558 -24.06 14.13 30.10
N THR A 559 -23.97 15.29 29.44
CA THR A 559 -22.72 15.72 28.78
C THR A 559 -21.88 16.59 29.72
N PRO A 560 -20.64 16.17 30.07
CA PRO A 560 -19.78 16.88 31.02
C PRO A 560 -19.02 18.03 30.35
N LEU A 561 -19.77 19.05 29.89
CA LEU A 561 -19.29 20.23 29.15
C LEU A 561 -18.08 20.95 29.77
N PHE A 562 -17.90 20.83 31.09
CA PHE A 562 -16.89 21.56 31.84
C PHE A 562 -15.72 20.69 32.33
N ASP A 563 -15.63 19.43 31.87
CA ASP A 563 -14.48 18.58 32.16
C ASP A 563 -13.26 18.88 31.26
N ALA A 564 -12.11 18.31 31.60
CA ALA A 564 -10.85 18.55 30.91
C ALA A 564 -10.85 18.14 29.41
N SER A 565 -11.74 17.25 28.98
CA SER A 565 -11.85 16.79 27.60
C SER A 565 -12.82 17.63 26.75
N HIS A 566 -13.71 18.38 27.39
CA HIS A 566 -14.72 19.22 26.72
C HIS A 566 -14.37 20.72 26.74
N VAL A 567 -13.60 21.19 27.72
CA VAL A 567 -13.20 22.60 27.79
C VAL A 567 -12.36 23.02 26.58
N GLY A 568 -12.53 24.27 26.13
CA GLY A 568 -11.82 24.77 24.95
C GLY A 568 -12.51 24.51 23.61
N GLN A 569 -13.65 23.79 23.59
CA GLN A 569 -14.44 23.48 22.38
C GLN A 569 -15.79 24.22 22.36
N TRP A 570 -16.39 24.36 21.18
CA TRP A 570 -17.73 24.95 21.02
C TRP A 570 -18.81 23.89 21.17
N TYR A 571 -19.85 24.23 21.94
CA TYR A 571 -21.06 23.42 22.08
C TYR A 571 -22.28 24.25 21.74
N CYS A 572 -23.16 23.69 20.92
CA CYS A 572 -24.49 24.23 20.69
C CYS A 572 -25.42 23.71 21.79
N VAL A 573 -25.92 24.64 22.61
CA VAL A 573 -26.89 24.35 23.68
C VAL A 573 -28.25 24.89 23.23
N GLU A 574 -29.21 24.00 23.02
CA GLU A 574 -30.61 24.32 22.70
C GLU A 574 -31.49 23.87 23.85
N ALA A 575 -32.40 24.72 24.32
CA ALA A 575 -33.37 24.38 25.37
C ALA A 575 -34.80 24.76 24.93
N HIS A 576 -35.78 24.08 25.52
CA HIS A 576 -37.18 24.21 25.19
C HIS A 576 -38.04 24.18 26.46
N ALA A 577 -38.91 25.18 26.61
CA ALA A 577 -39.91 25.23 27.67
C ALA A 577 -41.31 25.35 27.08
N GLN A 578 -42.16 24.39 27.45
CA GLN A 578 -43.58 24.38 27.11
C GLN A 578 -44.40 24.49 28.40
N LEU A 579 -45.19 25.56 28.51
CA LEU A 579 -46.13 25.75 29.61
C LEU A 579 -47.24 24.69 29.55
N ASN A 580 -47.71 24.26 30.72
CA ASN A 580 -48.86 23.37 30.82
C ASN A 580 -50.15 24.03 30.31
N ASP A 581 -51.10 23.21 29.86
CA ASP A 581 -52.47 23.67 29.65
C ASP A 581 -53.12 24.04 30.98
N ALA A 582 -54.12 24.94 30.92
CA ALA A 582 -54.77 25.44 32.11
C ALA A 582 -55.38 24.30 32.95
N GLY A 583 -54.89 24.15 34.18
CA GLY A 583 -55.34 23.09 35.11
C GLY A 583 -54.75 21.69 34.87
N SER A 584 -53.89 21.54 33.86
CA SER A 584 -53.21 20.29 33.53
C SER A 584 -51.76 20.29 34.02
N SER A 585 -51.13 19.12 34.09
CA SER A 585 -49.70 18.94 34.36
C SER A 585 -49.08 18.23 33.15
N ASN A 586 -49.01 18.93 32.02
CA ASN A 586 -48.50 18.42 30.74
C ASN A 586 -47.40 19.30 30.14
N GLY A 587 -46.83 20.21 30.93
CA GLY A 587 -45.71 21.04 30.50
C GLY A 587 -44.42 20.24 30.32
N VAL A 588 -43.48 20.82 29.58
CA VAL A 588 -42.20 20.20 29.21
C VAL A 588 -41.05 21.15 29.50
N PHE A 589 -39.93 20.60 29.97
CA PHE A 589 -38.63 21.26 29.96
C PHE A 589 -37.59 20.27 29.42
N GLU A 590 -36.83 20.67 28.41
CA GLU A 590 -35.80 19.81 27.82
C GLU A 590 -34.65 20.64 27.24
N PHE A 591 -33.47 20.03 27.13
CA PHE A 591 -32.35 20.64 26.41
C PHE A 591 -31.50 19.60 25.68
N TRP A 592 -30.83 20.07 24.63
CA TRP A 592 -29.93 19.32 23.77
C TRP A 592 -28.55 19.96 23.77
N ILE A 593 -27.53 19.10 23.68
CA ILE A 593 -26.15 19.51 23.42
C ILE A 593 -25.73 18.93 22.08
N ASN A 594 -25.31 19.81 21.16
CA ASN A 594 -24.95 19.45 19.77
C ASN A 594 -26.04 18.64 19.05
N GLY A 595 -27.32 18.92 19.37
CA GLY A 595 -28.48 18.25 18.79
C GLY A 595 -28.90 16.94 19.47
N ASN A 596 -28.10 16.41 20.38
CA ASN A 596 -28.41 15.21 21.18
C ASN A 596 -29.19 15.60 22.43
N LEU A 597 -30.28 14.88 22.73
CA LEU A 597 -31.12 15.18 23.89
C LEU A 597 -30.33 14.83 25.16
N ASP A 598 -30.10 15.84 26.00
CA ASP A 598 -29.22 15.69 27.16
C ASP A 598 -30.03 15.49 28.45
N ALA A 599 -31.14 16.22 28.59
CA ALA A 599 -32.12 15.98 29.65
C ALA A 599 -33.52 16.42 29.22
N ARG A 600 -34.53 15.79 29.81
CA ARG A 600 -35.95 16.06 29.56
C ARG A 600 -36.80 15.73 30.78
N GLU A 601 -37.67 16.66 31.13
CA GLU A 601 -38.75 16.48 32.10
C GLU A 601 -40.09 16.82 31.45
N THR A 602 -41.10 15.99 31.72
CA THR A 602 -42.46 16.16 31.17
C THR A 602 -43.49 16.03 32.27
N GLY A 603 -44.70 16.51 32.03
CA GLY A 603 -45.75 16.47 33.04
C GLY A 603 -45.65 17.61 34.05
N LEU A 604 -44.91 18.67 33.71
CA LEU A 604 -44.69 19.81 34.58
C LEU A 604 -45.98 20.62 34.73
N ASN A 605 -46.33 20.99 35.96
CA ASN A 605 -47.31 22.04 36.23
C ASN A 605 -46.55 23.34 36.45
N TRP A 606 -46.29 24.09 35.38
CA TRP A 606 -45.56 25.36 35.41
C TRP A 606 -46.36 26.48 36.06
N VAL A 607 -47.64 26.62 35.70
CA VAL A 607 -48.43 27.82 36.00
C VAL A 607 -49.88 27.53 36.41
N GLY A 608 -50.28 26.27 36.60
CA GLY A 608 -51.67 25.91 36.92
C GLY A 608 -52.65 26.41 35.86
N SER A 609 -53.70 27.14 36.25
CA SER A 609 -54.62 27.83 35.33
C SER A 609 -54.24 29.28 34.99
N TYR A 610 -53.06 29.75 35.41
CA TYR A 610 -52.63 31.13 35.16
C TYR A 610 -52.39 31.39 33.67
N SER A 611 -52.93 32.52 33.18
CA SER A 611 -52.96 32.85 31.75
C SER A 611 -52.76 34.33 31.42
N ALA A 612 -52.54 35.19 32.43
CA ALA A 612 -52.43 36.64 32.23
C ALA A 612 -51.22 37.02 31.34
N TYR A 613 -50.14 36.27 31.51
CA TYR A 613 -48.88 36.34 30.77
C TYR A 613 -48.37 34.92 30.48
N ALA A 614 -47.47 34.81 29.50
CA ALA A 614 -46.79 33.56 29.15
C ALA A 614 -45.27 33.79 29.25
N ILE A 615 -44.45 32.96 28.60
CA ILE A 615 -43.00 33.16 28.57
C ILE A 615 -42.75 34.49 27.84
N ASN A 616 -42.15 35.45 28.54
CA ASN A 616 -41.99 36.81 28.04
C ASN A 616 -40.60 37.42 28.26
N ALA A 617 -39.67 36.62 28.79
CA ALA A 617 -38.28 37.02 28.90
C ALA A 617 -37.33 35.82 28.77
N LEU A 618 -36.15 36.08 28.22
CA LEU A 618 -35.02 35.17 28.16
C LEU A 618 -33.77 35.89 28.60
N PHE A 619 -33.11 35.35 29.63
CA PHE A 619 -31.94 35.96 30.24
C PHE A 619 -30.73 35.06 30.01
N PHE A 620 -29.62 35.65 29.56
CA PHE A 620 -28.31 35.02 29.45
C PHE A 620 -27.38 35.69 30.45
N GLU A 621 -26.88 34.93 31.42
CA GLU A 621 -26.26 35.50 32.61
C GLU A 621 -24.95 34.81 32.93
N ASN A 622 -24.02 35.59 33.51
CA ASN A 622 -22.68 35.13 33.85
C ASN A 622 -22.47 35.28 35.36
N TYR A 623 -22.91 34.28 36.13
CA TYR A 623 -23.00 34.40 37.58
C TYR A 623 -22.59 33.14 38.33
N TRP A 624 -21.67 33.26 39.30
CA TRP A 624 -21.22 32.21 40.21
C TRP A 624 -21.72 32.43 41.64
N ASN A 625 -22.43 31.46 42.23
CA ASN A 625 -22.88 31.56 43.63
C ASN A 625 -21.73 31.74 44.64
N THR A 626 -20.58 31.11 44.40
CA THR A 626 -19.43 31.10 45.31
C THR A 626 -18.22 31.88 44.78
N GLY A 627 -18.37 32.59 43.66
CA GLY A 627 -17.29 33.24 42.94
C GLY A 627 -16.48 32.29 42.05
N SER A 628 -15.93 32.82 40.94
CA SER A 628 -15.09 32.04 40.02
C SER A 628 -13.82 31.52 40.71
N PRO A 629 -13.49 30.23 40.61
CA PRO A 629 -12.32 29.63 41.28
C PRO A 629 -10.99 30.00 40.62
N ALA A 630 -11.03 30.58 39.41
CA ALA A 630 -9.86 31.04 38.68
C ALA A 630 -10.18 32.32 37.90
N ALA A 631 -9.13 33.02 37.45
CA ALA A 631 -9.29 34.01 36.40
C ALA A 631 -9.42 33.27 35.06
N GLN A 632 -10.56 33.40 34.39
CA GLN A 632 -10.90 32.58 33.22
C GLN A 632 -11.97 33.21 32.34
N GLU A 633 -12.03 32.77 31.08
CA GLU A 633 -12.95 33.31 30.08
C GLU A 633 -13.99 32.27 29.60
N ARG A 634 -15.21 32.76 29.31
CA ARG A 634 -16.29 32.04 28.63
C ARG A 634 -16.71 32.85 27.41
N TYR A 635 -17.15 32.19 26.35
CA TYR A 635 -17.55 32.79 25.09
C TYR A 635 -18.96 32.32 24.71
N LEU A 636 -19.78 33.25 24.21
CA LEU A 636 -21.14 32.99 23.74
C LEU A 636 -21.30 33.50 22.30
N ASP A 637 -22.05 32.76 21.49
CA ASP A 637 -22.35 33.14 20.11
C ASP A 637 -23.71 32.60 19.62
N ASN A 638 -24.22 33.11 18.49
CA ASN A 638 -25.39 32.60 17.75
C ASN A 638 -26.64 32.36 18.61
N ILE A 639 -27.09 33.39 19.33
CA ILE A 639 -28.31 33.35 20.14
C ILE A 639 -29.54 33.36 19.21
N VAL A 640 -30.39 32.34 19.31
CA VAL A 640 -31.66 32.26 18.57
C VAL A 640 -32.80 31.90 19.50
N ILE A 641 -33.96 32.48 19.28
CA ILE A 641 -35.18 32.23 20.02
C ILE A 641 -36.30 31.97 19.03
N SER A 642 -37.10 30.93 19.27
CA SER A 642 -38.04 30.42 18.29
C SER A 642 -39.26 29.77 18.94
N THR A 643 -40.35 29.73 18.20
CA THR A 643 -41.58 28.96 18.53
C THR A 643 -41.54 27.53 17.97
N GLN A 644 -40.43 27.16 17.34
CA GLN A 644 -40.16 25.85 16.76
C GLN A 644 -38.73 25.45 17.09
N ARG A 645 -38.45 24.14 17.12
CA ARG A 645 -37.10 23.62 17.31
C ARG A 645 -36.14 24.24 16.29
N ILE A 646 -35.06 24.85 16.80
CA ILE A 646 -34.04 25.57 16.05
C ILE A 646 -33.04 24.57 15.47
N GLY A 647 -32.65 23.59 16.29
CA GLY A 647 -31.59 22.64 15.99
C GLY A 647 -30.19 23.25 16.06
N CYS A 648 -29.20 22.35 16.08
CA CYS A 648 -27.79 22.71 15.98
C CYS A 648 -27.34 22.46 14.53
N PRO A 649 -27.00 23.49 13.74
CA PRO A 649 -26.61 23.29 12.35
C PRO A 649 -25.35 22.42 12.23
N VAL A 650 -25.53 21.21 11.72
CA VAL A 650 -24.50 20.40 11.07
C VAL A 650 -24.63 20.65 9.56
N ASN A 651 -23.86 21.63 9.06
CA ASN A 651 -23.67 21.98 7.64
C ASN A 651 -24.83 21.65 6.65
N GLY A 652 -25.74 22.61 6.44
CA GLY A 652 -26.20 22.94 5.08
C GLY A 652 -27.09 21.96 4.29
N LEU A 653 -27.85 21.06 4.91
CA LEU A 653 -28.96 20.35 4.27
C LEU A 653 -30.26 20.48 5.09
N PRO A 654 -31.42 20.76 4.47
CA PRO A 654 -32.68 20.77 5.20
C PRO A 654 -32.99 19.34 5.66
N LEU A 655 -33.38 19.18 6.92
CA LEU A 655 -33.86 17.92 7.49
C LEU A 655 -35.15 17.48 6.77
N ALA A 656 -34.98 16.71 5.70
CA ALA A 656 -35.99 15.83 5.16
C ALA A 656 -35.67 14.39 5.58
N SER A 657 -36.68 13.74 6.16
CA SER A 657 -36.83 12.30 6.38
C SER A 657 -35.83 11.58 7.30
N LEU A 658 -36.25 11.35 8.55
CA LEU A 658 -36.19 10.01 9.15
C LEU A 658 -37.51 9.75 9.87
N GLY A 659 -38.28 8.82 9.31
CA GLY A 659 -39.50 8.33 9.91
C GLY A 659 -39.24 7.09 10.77
N VAL A 660 -39.96 7.08 11.90
CA VAL A 660 -40.50 5.92 12.65
C VAL A 660 -39.58 5.12 13.58
N ALA A 661 -39.81 5.24 14.89
CA ALA A 661 -40.22 4.12 15.76
C ALA A 661 -40.83 4.59 17.11
N CYS A 662 -41.89 3.88 17.52
CA CYS A 662 -42.76 3.97 18.70
C CYS A 662 -42.11 4.16 20.09
N GLU A 663 -42.83 4.83 21.01
CA GLU A 663 -43.57 4.19 22.13
C GLU A 663 -44.61 5.14 22.78
N ARG A 664 -45.57 4.58 23.53
CA ARG A 664 -46.98 5.02 23.72
C ARG A 664 -47.38 5.11 25.22
N LEU A 665 -48.40 5.94 25.54
CA LEU A 665 -49.53 5.82 26.53
C LEU A 665 -49.69 7.07 27.44
N ALA A 666 -50.87 7.61 27.82
CA ALA A 666 -52.25 7.12 27.91
C ALA A 666 -53.34 8.25 27.81
N ALA A 667 -54.63 7.86 27.68
CA ALA A 667 -55.84 8.68 27.39
C ALA A 667 -56.47 9.45 28.60
N PRO A 668 -57.37 10.45 28.39
CA PRO A 668 -58.83 10.17 28.51
C PRO A 668 -59.84 11.03 27.69
N THR A 669 -61.07 10.46 27.55
CA THR A 669 -62.42 11.06 27.37
C THR A 669 -62.87 11.78 26.08
N GLY A 670 -63.68 11.07 25.26
CA GLY A 670 -64.70 11.61 24.33
C GLY A 670 -64.18 12.19 23.01
N PRO A 671 -64.76 11.87 21.83
CA PRO A 671 -64.23 12.37 20.57
C PRO A 671 -64.56 13.85 20.41
N ALA A 672 -63.58 14.71 20.65
CA ALA A 672 -63.64 16.11 20.24
C ALA A 672 -63.90 16.20 18.71
N PRO A 673 -64.80 17.09 18.24
CA PRO A 673 -65.17 17.14 16.84
C PRO A 673 -63.95 17.49 15.96
N VAL A 674 -63.83 16.81 14.82
CA VAL A 674 -62.81 17.10 13.80
C VAL A 674 -63.12 18.45 13.15
N VAL A 675 -62.28 19.45 13.44
CA VAL A 675 -62.44 20.84 12.96
C VAL A 675 -61.58 21.14 11.73
N GLN A 676 -60.56 20.33 11.46
CA GLN A 676 -59.66 20.50 10.32
C GLN A 676 -59.29 19.15 9.72
N ILE A 677 -59.17 19.09 8.40
CA ILE A 677 -58.59 17.94 7.69
C ILE A 677 -57.18 18.33 7.23
N VAL A 678 -56.20 17.51 7.58
CA VAL A 678 -54.81 17.64 7.12
C VAL A 678 -54.56 16.58 6.05
N ILE A 679 -54.05 17.00 4.91
CA ILE A 679 -53.63 16.13 3.82
C ILE A 679 -52.10 16.08 3.78
N LEU A 680 -51.57 14.88 3.61
CA LEU A 680 -50.15 14.65 3.43
C LEU A 680 -49.87 14.03 2.04
N PRO A 681 -48.89 14.57 1.28
CA PRO A 681 -48.16 15.82 1.54
C PRO A 681 -49.07 17.06 1.40
N GLU A 682 -48.71 18.20 2.00
CA GLU A 682 -49.48 19.45 1.84
C GLU A 682 -49.22 20.17 0.50
N SER A 683 -48.04 19.96 -0.08
CA SER A 683 -47.70 20.39 -1.43
C SER A 683 -46.65 19.48 -2.04
N LEU A 684 -46.71 19.26 -3.35
CA LEU A 684 -45.71 18.47 -4.08
C LEU A 684 -45.62 18.83 -5.56
N THR A 685 -44.43 18.62 -6.14
CA THR A 685 -44.18 18.76 -7.58
C THR A 685 -44.01 17.39 -8.21
N VAL A 686 -44.77 17.08 -9.26
CA VAL A 686 -44.81 15.74 -9.90
C VAL A 686 -44.68 15.78 -11.41
N ALA A 687 -44.31 14.63 -11.96
CA ALA A 687 -44.33 14.40 -13.40
C ALA A 687 -45.76 14.22 -13.93
N PRO A 688 -45.99 14.56 -15.21
CA PRO A 688 -47.28 14.28 -15.84
C PRO A 688 -47.62 12.78 -15.74
N ALA A 689 -48.88 12.48 -15.43
CA ALA A 689 -49.38 11.11 -15.21
C ALA A 689 -48.75 10.31 -14.06
N GLN A 690 -47.91 10.93 -13.21
CA GLN A 690 -47.35 10.26 -12.03
C GLN A 690 -48.44 9.91 -11.01
N GLN A 691 -48.40 8.69 -10.48
CA GLN A 691 -49.28 8.28 -9.38
C GLN A 691 -48.67 8.62 -8.02
N ILE A 692 -49.48 9.19 -7.13
CA ILE A 692 -49.12 9.60 -5.77
C ILE A 692 -50.22 9.16 -4.81
N GLN A 693 -49.83 8.62 -3.67
CA GLN A 693 -50.74 8.27 -2.60
C GLN A 693 -50.87 9.46 -1.63
N PHE A 694 -52.08 9.97 -1.46
CA PHE A 694 -52.39 10.94 -0.41
C PHE A 694 -52.96 10.24 0.82
N ALA A 695 -52.62 10.77 1.98
CA ALA A 695 -53.25 10.42 3.25
C ALA A 695 -53.96 11.64 3.81
N ALA A 696 -55.07 11.41 4.51
CA ALA A 696 -55.78 12.45 5.23
C ALA A 696 -56.07 12.00 6.66
N TYR A 697 -55.95 12.92 7.60
CA TYR A 697 -56.38 12.72 8.98
C TYR A 697 -57.07 13.99 9.49
N GLY A 698 -57.88 13.81 10.53
CA GLY A 698 -58.59 14.91 11.18
C GLY A 698 -57.77 15.47 12.32
N ARG A 699 -57.78 16.79 12.50
CA ARG A 699 -57.43 17.42 13.76
C ARG A 699 -58.68 17.79 14.52
N THR A 700 -58.75 17.35 15.77
CA THR A 700 -59.84 17.71 16.67
C THR A 700 -59.69 19.16 17.14
N SER A 701 -60.75 19.73 17.72
CA SER A 701 -60.68 21.06 18.36
C SER A 701 -59.67 21.17 19.50
N ALA A 702 -59.18 20.03 20.02
CA ALA A 702 -58.12 19.96 21.02
C ALA A 702 -56.70 19.89 20.40
N GLY A 703 -56.60 19.85 19.07
CA GLY A 703 -55.31 19.75 18.35
C GLY A 703 -54.84 18.31 18.07
N ASP A 704 -55.53 17.30 18.61
CA ASP A 704 -55.17 15.88 18.43
C ASP A 704 -55.42 15.38 17.02
N SER A 705 -54.53 14.50 16.54
CA SER A 705 -54.69 13.79 15.27
C SER A 705 -55.57 12.55 15.44
N THR A 706 -56.62 12.43 14.64
CA THR A 706 -57.52 11.27 14.62
C THR A 706 -57.77 10.77 13.20
N GLY A 707 -57.98 9.47 13.05
CA GLY A 707 -58.46 8.90 11.79
C GLY A 707 -59.85 9.45 11.43
N VAL A 708 -60.05 9.80 10.17
CA VAL A 708 -61.32 10.33 9.67
C VAL A 708 -61.62 9.77 8.29
N ALA A 709 -62.87 9.39 8.07
CA ALA A 709 -63.32 8.90 6.78
C ALA A 709 -63.60 10.09 5.86
N VAL A 710 -62.94 10.12 4.69
CA VAL A 710 -62.98 11.26 3.75
C VAL A 710 -63.44 10.85 2.36
N THR A 711 -64.06 11.77 1.63
CA THR A 711 -64.21 11.72 0.17
C THR A 711 -63.13 12.57 -0.49
N TRP A 712 -62.61 12.08 -1.62
CA TRP A 712 -61.54 12.74 -2.37
C TRP A 712 -62.08 13.41 -3.64
N SER A 713 -61.57 14.59 -3.95
CA SER A 713 -61.80 15.29 -5.21
C SER A 713 -60.51 15.97 -5.70
N THR A 714 -60.44 16.29 -7.00
CA THR A 714 -59.28 16.98 -7.57
C THR A 714 -59.71 18.01 -8.62
N SER A 715 -58.94 19.10 -8.76
CA SER A 715 -59.13 20.11 -9.81
C SER A 715 -58.40 19.79 -11.13
N GLY A 716 -57.60 18.72 -11.16
CA GLY A 716 -56.98 18.17 -12.38
C GLY A 716 -56.29 16.84 -12.12
N GLY A 717 -56.08 16.01 -13.15
CA GLY A 717 -55.78 14.58 -12.98
C GLY A 717 -56.98 13.77 -12.46
N SER A 718 -56.74 12.61 -11.86
CA SER A 718 -57.79 11.74 -11.30
C SER A 718 -57.43 11.22 -9.91
N ILE A 719 -58.40 11.08 -9.01
CA ILE A 719 -58.20 10.49 -7.67
C ILE A 719 -59.28 9.47 -7.38
N VAL A 720 -58.90 8.34 -6.80
CA VAL A 720 -59.83 7.28 -6.39
C VAL A 720 -60.01 7.25 -4.87
N GLY A 721 -61.07 6.59 -4.39
CA GLY A 721 -61.56 6.70 -3.01
C GLY A 721 -60.58 6.29 -1.89
N ASN A 722 -59.49 5.61 -2.22
CA ASN A 722 -58.43 5.29 -1.26
C ASN A 722 -57.33 6.38 -1.18
N GLY A 723 -57.47 7.52 -1.85
CA GLY A 723 -56.47 8.59 -1.88
C GLY A 723 -55.36 8.44 -2.93
N SER A 724 -55.45 7.43 -3.81
CA SER A 724 -54.51 7.28 -4.93
C SER A 724 -54.84 8.27 -6.05
N TYR A 725 -53.96 9.25 -6.24
CA TYR A 725 -54.03 10.30 -7.24
C TYR A 725 -53.15 9.99 -8.45
N THR A 726 -53.62 10.29 -9.66
CA THR A 726 -52.84 10.29 -10.91
C THR A 726 -52.78 11.73 -11.42
N ALA A 727 -51.57 12.26 -11.54
CA ALA A 727 -51.31 13.63 -11.99
C ALA A 727 -51.82 13.89 -13.41
N ASP A 728 -52.21 15.14 -13.67
CA ASP A 728 -52.64 15.54 -15.01
C ASP A 728 -51.52 15.37 -16.06
N THR A 729 -51.90 15.22 -17.33
CA THR A 729 -50.95 15.16 -18.45
C THR A 729 -50.48 16.55 -18.91
N ALA A 730 -51.27 17.58 -18.59
CA ALA A 730 -50.93 18.99 -18.76
C ALA A 730 -50.13 19.51 -17.56
N SER A 731 -49.16 20.41 -17.82
CA SER A 731 -48.48 21.13 -16.74
C SER A 731 -49.41 22.19 -16.16
N GLY A 732 -49.41 22.33 -14.84
CA GLY A 732 -50.31 23.25 -14.14
C GLY A 732 -50.27 23.04 -12.62
N ASP A 733 -51.01 23.88 -11.90
CA ASP A 733 -51.20 23.78 -10.46
C ASP A 733 -52.61 23.29 -10.19
N PHE A 734 -52.71 22.17 -9.48
CA PHE A 734 -53.98 21.51 -9.18
C PHE A 734 -54.14 21.35 -7.66
N LEU A 735 -55.37 21.18 -7.20
CA LEU A 735 -55.67 20.87 -5.81
C LEU A 735 -56.25 19.47 -5.70
N VAL A 736 -55.69 18.68 -4.78
CA VAL A 736 -56.31 17.45 -4.28
C VAL A 736 -56.98 17.78 -2.95
N THR A 737 -58.27 17.52 -2.83
CA THR A 737 -59.07 17.87 -1.66
C THR A 737 -59.66 16.63 -1.02
N ALA A 738 -59.57 16.56 0.31
CA ALA A 738 -60.17 15.54 1.15
C ALA A 738 -61.23 16.22 2.01
N THR A 739 -62.46 15.71 1.96
CA THR A 739 -63.59 16.24 2.72
C THR A 739 -64.10 15.19 3.69
N SER A 740 -64.19 15.56 4.97
CA SER A 740 -64.75 14.73 6.03
C SER A 740 -66.19 14.32 5.71
N MET A 741 -66.47 13.01 5.75
CA MET A 741 -67.84 12.49 5.60
C MET A 741 -68.72 12.73 6.83
N GLN A 742 -68.13 13.17 7.97
CA GLN A 742 -68.84 13.34 9.24
C GLN A 742 -69.06 14.81 9.61
N SER A 743 -68.19 15.72 9.18
CA SER A 743 -68.21 17.13 9.62
C SER A 743 -68.15 18.16 8.49
N ASN A 744 -68.11 17.74 7.22
CA ASN A 744 -67.88 18.60 6.03
C ASN A 744 -66.61 19.46 6.06
N ALA A 745 -65.74 19.32 7.07
CA ALA A 745 -64.43 19.95 7.10
C ALA A 745 -63.58 19.41 5.95
N SER A 746 -62.85 20.28 5.26
CA SER A 746 -61.99 19.90 4.14
C SER A 746 -60.58 20.44 4.32
N GLY A 747 -59.63 19.74 3.70
CA GLY A 747 -58.24 20.14 3.55
C GLY A 747 -57.85 19.95 2.10
N SER A 748 -56.88 20.72 1.61
CA SER A 748 -56.41 20.61 0.24
C SER A 748 -54.89 20.59 0.17
N SER A 749 -54.34 19.72 -0.67
CA SER A 749 -52.93 19.71 -1.05
C SER A 749 -52.75 20.36 -2.42
N LYS A 750 -51.68 21.13 -2.57
CA LYS A 750 -51.26 21.68 -3.88
C LYS A 750 -50.41 20.67 -4.65
N VAL A 751 -50.73 20.47 -5.93
CA VAL A 751 -49.99 19.58 -6.82
C VAL A 751 -49.50 20.37 -8.01
N HIS A 752 -48.19 20.54 -8.11
CA HIS A 752 -47.52 21.21 -9.20
C HIS A 752 -47.09 20.19 -10.26
N VAL A 753 -47.82 20.07 -11.36
CA VAL A 753 -47.41 19.22 -12.48
C VAL A 753 -46.45 20.01 -13.36
N ARG A 754 -45.21 19.54 -13.46
CA ARG A 754 -44.14 20.19 -14.23
C ARG A 754 -43.48 19.19 -15.19
N LYS A 755 -43.23 19.61 -16.43
CA LYS A 755 -42.47 18.85 -17.44
C LYS A 755 -41.01 19.26 -17.41
N VAL A 756 -40.12 18.32 -17.73
CA VAL A 756 -38.71 18.66 -17.95
C VAL A 756 -38.59 19.52 -19.22
N ALA A 757 -38.02 20.71 -19.07
CA ALA A 757 -37.72 21.60 -20.18
C ALA A 757 -36.25 21.50 -20.60
N THR A 758 -35.34 21.39 -19.63
CA THR A 758 -33.89 21.23 -19.86
C THR A 758 -33.29 20.23 -18.88
N VAL A 759 -32.13 19.66 -19.21
CA VAL A 759 -31.32 18.86 -18.28
C VAL A 759 -29.94 19.51 -18.19
N ALA A 760 -29.56 19.95 -17.00
CA ALA A 760 -28.24 20.51 -16.74
C ALA A 760 -27.30 19.40 -16.26
N VAL A 761 -26.18 19.20 -16.95
CA VAL A 761 -25.12 18.25 -16.53
C VAL A 761 -23.96 19.04 -15.93
N SER A 762 -23.47 18.60 -14.77
CA SER A 762 -22.34 19.20 -14.07
C SER A 762 -21.32 18.13 -13.66
N PRO A 763 -20.01 18.38 -13.87
CA PRO A 763 -19.47 19.49 -14.66
C PRO A 763 -19.88 19.39 -16.15
N ALA A 764 -19.84 20.52 -16.88
CA ALA A 764 -20.16 20.57 -18.31
C ALA A 764 -19.03 20.03 -19.21
N ALA A 765 -17.83 19.90 -18.63
CA ALA A 765 -16.71 19.17 -19.17
C ALA A 765 -15.91 18.54 -18.02
N ALA A 766 -15.45 17.31 -18.18
CA ALA A 766 -14.64 16.62 -17.18
C ALA A 766 -13.38 16.03 -17.80
N SER A 767 -12.33 15.87 -17.00
CA SER A 767 -11.14 15.11 -17.40
C SER A 767 -11.05 13.84 -16.57
N VAL A 768 -10.86 12.70 -17.25
CA VAL A 768 -10.81 11.37 -16.63
C VAL A 768 -9.64 10.58 -17.20
N GLY A 769 -8.79 9.99 -16.35
CA GLY A 769 -7.71 9.11 -16.81
C GLY A 769 -8.23 7.74 -17.27
N VAL A 770 -7.46 7.01 -18.07
CA VAL A 770 -7.77 5.60 -18.41
C VAL A 770 -7.78 4.73 -17.14
N GLY A 771 -8.92 4.09 -16.85
CA GLY A 771 -9.15 3.31 -15.63
C GLY A 771 -9.54 4.12 -14.39
N GLN A 772 -9.63 5.46 -14.50
CA GLN A 772 -10.16 6.34 -13.46
C GLN A 772 -11.64 6.64 -13.68
N THR A 773 -12.29 7.20 -12.67
CA THR A 773 -13.71 7.56 -12.73
C THR A 773 -13.96 9.02 -12.34
N VAL A 774 -14.93 9.65 -12.98
CA VAL A 774 -15.45 10.97 -12.59
C VAL A 774 -16.98 10.90 -12.50
N GLN A 775 -17.55 11.52 -11.46
CA GLN A 775 -18.99 11.51 -11.23
C GLN A 775 -19.62 12.75 -11.87
N LEU A 776 -20.53 12.53 -12.82
CA LEU A 776 -21.38 13.59 -13.37
C LEU A 776 -22.71 13.63 -12.62
N THR A 777 -23.27 14.83 -12.46
CA THR A 777 -24.61 15.04 -11.91
C THR A 777 -25.52 15.65 -12.97
N ALA A 778 -26.72 15.08 -13.15
CA ALA A 778 -27.73 15.62 -14.03
C ALA A 778 -28.91 16.16 -13.23
N THR A 779 -29.30 17.41 -13.50
CA THR A 779 -30.43 18.10 -12.86
C THR A 779 -31.46 18.46 -13.93
N PRO A 780 -32.56 17.71 -14.04
CA PRO A 780 -33.71 18.11 -14.85
C PRO A 780 -34.32 19.40 -14.30
N LYS A 781 -34.67 20.33 -15.17
CA LYS A 781 -35.25 21.63 -14.81
C LYS A 781 -36.53 21.90 -15.59
N ASP A 782 -37.46 22.61 -14.96
CA ASP A 782 -38.66 23.12 -15.63
C ASP A 782 -38.36 24.31 -16.55
N ALA A 783 -39.38 24.84 -17.22
CA ALA A 783 -39.24 25.96 -18.15
C ALA A 783 -38.80 27.28 -17.47
N SER A 784 -38.93 27.38 -16.15
CA SER A 784 -38.51 28.52 -15.34
C SER A 784 -37.10 28.35 -14.76
N GLY A 785 -36.44 27.21 -15.04
CA GLY A 785 -35.08 26.91 -14.58
C GLY A 785 -35.01 26.28 -13.18
N ASN A 786 -36.16 25.95 -12.56
CA ASN A 786 -36.19 25.32 -11.24
C ASN A 786 -35.86 23.82 -11.36
N PRO A 787 -35.07 23.25 -10.44
CA PRO A 787 -34.74 21.82 -10.44
C PRO A 787 -35.99 20.96 -10.16
N LEU A 788 -36.13 19.86 -10.88
CA LEU A 788 -37.20 18.87 -10.74
C LEU A 788 -36.63 17.59 -10.12
N THR A 789 -37.14 17.22 -8.94
CA THR A 789 -36.73 16.01 -8.21
C THR A 789 -37.55 14.80 -8.64
N GLY A 790 -37.01 13.58 -8.43
CA GLY A 790 -37.73 12.32 -8.67
C GLY A 790 -37.93 11.94 -10.15
N ARG A 791 -37.19 12.56 -11.07
CA ARG A 791 -37.26 12.26 -12.50
C ARG A 791 -36.27 11.17 -12.89
N THR A 792 -36.70 10.28 -13.78
CA THR A 792 -35.84 9.23 -14.32
C THR A 792 -34.83 9.83 -15.27
N ILE A 793 -33.55 9.61 -14.99
CA ILE A 793 -32.42 10.05 -15.82
C ILE A 793 -31.77 8.82 -16.43
N THR A 794 -31.55 8.85 -17.75
CA THR A 794 -30.76 7.84 -18.46
C THR A 794 -29.47 8.45 -18.95
N TRP A 795 -28.38 7.70 -18.86
CA TRP A 795 -27.06 8.13 -19.30
C TRP A 795 -26.59 7.32 -20.50
N ALA A 796 -25.91 7.97 -21.44
CA ALA A 796 -25.28 7.34 -22.58
C ALA A 796 -23.93 7.97 -22.89
N SER A 797 -22.96 7.15 -23.31
CA SER A 797 -21.66 7.60 -23.81
C SER A 797 -21.68 7.60 -25.34
N SER A 798 -21.12 8.63 -25.97
CA SER A 798 -20.97 8.68 -27.43
C SER A 798 -20.00 7.63 -27.97
N ASN A 799 -19.09 7.12 -27.15
CA ASN A 799 -18.17 6.04 -27.50
C ASN A 799 -17.74 5.24 -26.26
N ALA A 800 -18.38 4.08 -26.03
CA ALA A 800 -18.10 3.21 -24.90
C ALA A 800 -16.68 2.61 -24.90
N ALA A 801 -15.98 2.58 -26.05
CA ALA A 801 -14.59 2.14 -26.12
C ALA A 801 -13.60 3.23 -25.63
N LEU A 802 -14.01 4.49 -25.53
CA LEU A 802 -13.20 5.58 -24.95
C LEU A 802 -13.58 5.83 -23.48
N ALA A 803 -14.87 5.87 -23.15
CA ALA A 803 -15.34 5.86 -21.76
C ALA A 803 -16.74 5.24 -21.63
N THR A 804 -16.97 4.51 -20.55
CA THR A 804 -18.32 4.02 -20.18
C THR A 804 -18.98 4.99 -19.20
N VAL A 805 -20.30 5.11 -19.23
CA VAL A 805 -21.07 5.85 -18.21
C VAL A 805 -22.10 4.94 -17.57
N SER A 806 -22.17 4.94 -16.24
CA SER A 806 -23.12 4.13 -15.48
C SER A 806 -24.50 4.78 -15.40
N ALA A 807 -25.49 4.04 -14.87
CA ALA A 807 -26.84 4.54 -14.66
C ALA A 807 -26.92 5.73 -13.68
N THR A 808 -25.91 5.93 -12.83
CA THR A 808 -25.83 7.04 -11.88
C THR A 808 -25.00 8.22 -12.38
N GLY A 809 -24.47 8.17 -13.61
CA GLY A 809 -23.62 9.24 -14.16
C GLY A 809 -22.13 9.11 -13.83
N LEU A 810 -21.68 7.98 -13.29
CA LEU A 810 -20.24 7.71 -13.11
C LEU A 810 -19.61 7.37 -14.48
N VAL A 811 -18.71 8.22 -14.95
CA VAL A 811 -17.94 8.03 -16.19
C VAL A 811 -16.61 7.35 -15.86
N THR A 812 -16.27 6.29 -16.58
CA THR A 812 -15.00 5.55 -16.43
C THR A 812 -14.21 5.63 -17.73
N GLY A 813 -12.99 6.16 -17.68
CA GLY A 813 -12.10 6.21 -18.84
C GLY A 813 -11.64 4.80 -19.26
N VAL A 814 -11.73 4.48 -20.54
CA VAL A 814 -11.34 3.17 -21.12
C VAL A 814 -10.13 3.32 -22.05
N ALA A 815 -10.09 4.36 -22.86
CA ALA A 815 -8.97 4.68 -23.75
C ALA A 815 -8.90 6.18 -24.04
N ALA A 816 -7.70 6.69 -24.31
CA ALA A 816 -7.48 8.12 -24.51
C ALA A 816 -8.28 8.68 -25.71
N GLY A 817 -8.94 9.82 -25.51
CA GLY A 817 -9.76 10.45 -26.53
C GLY A 817 -10.86 11.35 -25.94
N LEU A 818 -11.61 12.01 -26.81
CA LEU A 818 -12.76 12.84 -26.43
C LEU A 818 -14.04 12.03 -26.54
N VAL A 819 -14.89 12.10 -25.51
CA VAL A 819 -16.19 11.42 -25.45
C VAL A 819 -17.25 12.36 -24.87
N THR A 820 -18.51 12.11 -25.18
CA THR A 820 -19.63 12.92 -24.67
C THR A 820 -20.55 12.05 -23.86
N ALA A 821 -20.70 12.35 -22.58
CA ALA A 821 -21.73 11.76 -21.73
C ALA A 821 -23.02 12.57 -21.85
N THR A 822 -24.12 11.92 -22.20
CA THR A 822 -25.44 12.54 -22.37
C THR A 822 -26.41 12.02 -21.32
N ALA A 823 -26.96 12.91 -20.50
CA ALA A 823 -28.08 12.61 -19.60
C ALA A 823 -29.39 12.98 -20.28
N THR A 824 -30.38 12.09 -20.26
CA THR A 824 -31.71 12.31 -20.84
C THR A 824 -32.80 12.10 -19.80
N SER A 825 -33.78 13.00 -19.75
CA SER A 825 -34.98 12.89 -18.92
C SER A 825 -36.18 13.44 -19.69
N GLU A 826 -37.26 12.68 -19.79
CA GLU A 826 -38.50 13.04 -20.52
C GLU A 826 -38.25 13.56 -21.96
N GLY A 827 -37.26 12.99 -22.64
CA GLY A 827 -36.90 13.37 -24.02
C GLY A 827 -36.09 14.67 -24.14
N LYS A 828 -35.67 15.28 -23.04
CA LYS A 828 -34.72 16.40 -23.01
C LYS A 828 -33.35 15.91 -22.55
N SER A 829 -32.29 16.48 -23.11
CA SER A 829 -30.92 16.06 -22.85
C SER A 829 -30.01 17.20 -22.42
N GLY A 830 -29.00 16.84 -21.63
CA GLY A 830 -27.84 17.66 -21.27
C GLY A 830 -26.58 16.84 -21.47
N GLN A 831 -25.45 17.51 -21.71
CA GLN A 831 -24.20 16.85 -22.09
C GLN A 831 -23.01 17.34 -21.25
N SER A 832 -22.08 16.43 -21.00
CA SER A 832 -20.70 16.73 -20.61
C SER A 832 -19.76 16.31 -21.72
N VAL A 833 -18.79 17.16 -22.06
CA VAL A 833 -17.66 16.78 -22.93
C VAL A 833 -16.52 16.30 -22.04
N ASP A 834 -16.25 15.01 -22.08
CA ASP A 834 -15.25 14.39 -21.22
C ASP A 834 -13.97 14.10 -22.02
N SER A 835 -12.84 14.62 -21.54
CA SER A 835 -11.52 14.28 -22.06
C SER A 835 -10.97 13.07 -21.30
N VAL A 836 -10.83 11.95 -22.01
CA VAL A 836 -10.15 10.76 -21.48
C VAL A 836 -8.65 10.94 -21.73
N LEU A 837 -7.92 11.26 -20.67
CA LEU A 837 -6.48 11.44 -20.74
C LEU A 837 -5.83 10.06 -20.80
N ALA A 838 -4.82 9.91 -21.67
CA ALA A 838 -3.94 8.75 -21.60
C ALA A 838 -3.39 8.65 -20.17
N ASN A 839 -3.20 7.42 -19.68
CA ASN A 839 -2.51 7.25 -18.41
C ASN A 839 -1.21 8.03 -18.48
N ALA A 840 -1.03 8.96 -17.54
CA ALA A 840 0.28 9.46 -17.24
C ALA A 840 1.18 8.22 -17.08
N PRO A 841 2.41 8.23 -17.63
CA PRO A 841 3.39 7.20 -17.32
C PRO A 841 3.36 6.98 -15.81
N PRO A 842 3.31 5.72 -15.34
CA PRO A 842 3.16 5.45 -13.92
C PRO A 842 4.22 6.26 -13.15
N PRO A 843 3.86 6.87 -12.00
CA PRO A 843 4.87 7.51 -11.16
C PRO A 843 5.94 6.44 -10.88
N PRO A 844 7.22 6.70 -11.20
CA PRO A 844 8.26 5.72 -10.96
C PRO A 844 8.27 5.35 -9.47
N PRO A 845 8.51 4.07 -9.13
CA PRO A 845 8.61 3.62 -7.75
C PRO A 845 9.64 4.48 -6.99
N GLY A 846 9.35 4.78 -5.72
CA GLY A 846 10.16 5.63 -4.87
C GLY A 846 11.66 5.31 -4.96
N GLY A 847 12.38 6.18 -5.64
CA GLY A 847 13.80 6.08 -5.96
C GLY A 847 14.17 6.97 -7.15
N ASN A 848 15.46 7.18 -7.34
CA ASN A 848 16.03 7.73 -8.57
C ASN A 848 16.43 6.57 -9.48
N PRO A 849 15.53 6.12 -10.38
CA PRO A 849 15.72 4.86 -11.11
C PRO A 849 16.94 4.86 -12.03
N ASN A 850 17.36 6.05 -12.48
CA ASN A 850 18.53 6.24 -13.33
C ASN A 850 19.78 6.70 -12.55
N GLU A 851 19.73 6.78 -11.22
CA GLU A 851 20.88 7.12 -10.38
C GLU A 851 21.90 5.96 -10.40
N PRO A 852 23.15 6.20 -10.85
CA PRO A 852 24.16 5.15 -10.88
C PRO A 852 24.51 4.66 -9.46
N ALA A 853 24.74 3.35 -9.35
CA ALA A 853 25.13 2.74 -8.08
C ALA A 853 26.43 3.36 -7.54
N GLY A 854 26.43 3.70 -6.24
CA GLY A 854 27.60 4.27 -5.55
C GLY A 854 27.64 5.80 -5.52
N PHE A 855 26.68 6.49 -6.13
CA PHE A 855 26.57 7.95 -6.02
C PHE A 855 26.11 8.33 -4.62
N GLN A 856 26.66 9.42 -4.08
CA GLN A 856 26.30 9.96 -2.77
C GLN A 856 25.54 11.27 -2.94
N ARG A 857 24.37 11.35 -2.31
CA ARG A 857 23.58 12.59 -2.24
C ARG A 857 24.41 13.69 -1.57
N PHE A 858 24.47 14.85 -2.20
CA PHE A 858 25.18 16.01 -1.64
C PHE A 858 24.35 17.29 -1.61
N ALA A 859 23.24 17.38 -2.34
CA ALA A 859 22.31 18.51 -2.25
C ALA A 859 20.88 18.10 -2.61
N GLU A 860 19.90 18.69 -1.93
CA GLU A 860 18.47 18.47 -2.16
C GLU A 860 17.69 19.73 -1.78
N ASN A 861 16.68 20.10 -2.57
CA ASN A 861 15.69 21.12 -2.21
C ASN A 861 14.29 20.59 -2.50
N ASP A 862 13.44 20.51 -1.48
CA ASP A 862 12.03 20.17 -1.63
C ASP A 862 11.11 21.41 -1.59
N PHE A 863 11.70 22.61 -1.55
CA PHE A 863 11.03 23.90 -1.49
C PHE A 863 10.10 24.09 -0.27
N THR A 864 10.16 23.20 0.72
CA THR A 864 9.44 23.33 2.00
C THR A 864 9.99 24.46 2.87
N VAL A 865 11.27 24.79 2.67
CA VAL A 865 11.94 25.94 3.28
C VAL A 865 12.20 26.98 2.19
N PRO A 866 11.71 28.22 2.32
CA PRO A 866 12.01 29.27 1.37
C PRO A 866 13.52 29.47 1.22
N MET A 867 14.01 29.46 -0.01
CA MET A 867 15.37 29.88 -0.34
C MET A 867 15.61 31.31 0.15
N LEU A 868 16.73 31.51 0.83
CA LEU A 868 17.12 32.79 1.40
C LEU A 868 18.14 33.48 0.48
N ASP A 869 18.11 34.81 0.45
CA ASP A 869 19.19 35.62 -0.12
C ASP A 869 20.40 35.55 0.80
N HIS A 870 21.49 34.95 0.31
CA HIS A 870 22.73 34.81 1.06
C HIS A 870 23.94 35.23 0.22
N THR A 871 24.80 36.04 0.83
CA THR A 871 26.09 36.48 0.30
C THR A 871 27.25 35.57 0.72
N ALA A 872 27.00 34.51 1.50
CA ALA A 872 28.01 33.61 2.05
C ALA A 872 28.09 32.25 1.29
N PRO A 873 29.26 31.57 1.26
CA PRO A 873 29.42 30.25 0.66
C PRO A 873 28.50 29.20 1.32
N THR A 874 27.82 28.38 0.51
CA THR A 874 26.80 27.44 0.98
C THR A 874 27.32 26.02 1.27
N GLY A 875 28.45 25.61 0.68
CA GLY A 875 29.07 24.29 0.89
C GLY A 875 28.17 23.09 0.54
N LEU A 876 28.65 21.87 0.84
CA LEU A 876 27.93 20.58 0.65
C LEU A 876 26.76 20.35 1.64
N LEU A 877 26.10 21.42 2.13
CA LEU A 877 25.11 21.32 3.22
C LEU A 877 23.65 21.41 2.75
N GLY A 878 23.38 21.25 1.45
CA GLY A 878 22.01 21.39 0.93
C GLY A 878 21.44 22.81 1.07
N LEU A 879 22.31 23.82 1.25
CA LEU A 879 21.92 25.22 1.28
C LEU A 879 21.88 25.77 -0.14
N TRP A 880 20.75 26.36 -0.51
CA TRP A 880 20.49 26.93 -1.83
C TRP A 880 20.51 28.45 -1.75
N ARG A 881 21.19 29.08 -2.71
CA ARG A 881 21.31 30.53 -2.79
C ARG A 881 20.37 31.05 -3.85
N ALA A 882 19.45 31.95 -3.50
CA ALA A 882 18.78 32.79 -4.48
C ALA A 882 19.59 34.06 -4.72
N GLU A 883 19.93 34.35 -5.98
CA GLU A 883 20.62 35.56 -6.41
C GLU A 883 19.65 36.70 -6.70
N ILE A 884 18.44 36.39 -7.21
CA ILE A 884 17.36 37.35 -7.43
C ILE A 884 16.02 36.62 -7.19
N LEU A 885 15.24 37.11 -6.22
CA LEU A 885 13.81 36.86 -6.12
C LEU A 885 13.12 38.22 -6.33
N ASP A 886 12.63 38.45 -7.54
CA ASP A 886 11.68 39.55 -7.77
C ASP A 886 10.32 39.20 -7.14
N SER A 887 9.41 40.17 -7.06
CA SER A 887 8.04 39.96 -6.56
C SER A 887 7.22 38.97 -7.40
N ASP A 888 7.72 38.61 -8.58
CA ASP A 888 7.10 37.74 -9.55
C ASP A 888 7.49 36.25 -9.34
N ASN A 889 8.37 35.97 -8.37
CA ASN A 889 8.66 34.62 -7.86
C ASN A 889 7.99 34.37 -6.52
N THR A 890 7.38 33.20 -6.37
CA THR A 890 6.63 32.84 -5.16
C THR A 890 6.64 31.32 -4.94
N TYR A 891 6.25 30.92 -3.74
CA TYR A 891 5.93 29.53 -3.42
C TYR A 891 4.42 29.35 -3.52
N VAL A 892 3.97 28.43 -4.36
CA VAL A 892 2.55 28.17 -4.58
C VAL A 892 2.21 26.75 -4.18
N ALA A 893 1.03 26.56 -3.59
CA ALA A 893 0.50 25.23 -3.38
C ALA A 893 0.04 24.65 -4.72
N ASP A 894 0.58 23.48 -5.08
CA ASP A 894 0.11 22.71 -6.22
C ASP A 894 -0.12 21.26 -5.77
N ALA A 895 -1.38 20.88 -5.57
CA ALA A 895 -1.74 19.52 -5.15
C ALA A 895 -1.41 18.46 -6.21
N ALA A 896 -1.13 18.86 -7.45
CA ALA A 896 -0.66 17.96 -8.50
C ALA A 896 0.87 17.79 -8.50
N ALA A 897 1.59 18.50 -7.64
CA ALA A 897 3.04 18.39 -7.51
C ALA A 897 3.44 16.97 -7.05
N PRO A 898 4.35 16.27 -7.75
CA PRO A 898 4.66 14.86 -7.48
C PRO A 898 5.37 14.56 -6.16
N LYS A 899 6.06 15.54 -5.57
CA LYS A 899 6.90 15.39 -4.38
C LYS A 899 6.54 16.38 -3.26
N SER A 900 6.18 17.63 -3.59
CA SER A 900 5.98 18.69 -2.58
C SER A 900 4.62 19.39 -2.80
N PRO A 901 3.50 18.83 -2.29
CA PRO A 901 2.15 19.27 -2.65
C PRO A 901 1.71 20.64 -2.10
N LEU A 902 2.51 21.33 -1.27
CA LEU A 902 2.06 22.55 -0.57
C LEU A 902 2.99 23.76 -0.73
N PRO A 903 4.30 23.59 -0.98
CA PRO A 903 5.00 24.62 -1.75
C PRO A 903 5.84 24.06 -2.90
N VAL A 904 5.46 24.37 -4.13
CA VAL A 904 6.36 24.34 -5.29
C VAL A 904 6.87 25.74 -5.56
N PHE A 905 8.09 25.85 -6.08
CA PHE A 905 8.63 27.14 -6.47
C PHE A 905 8.10 27.55 -7.84
N GLN A 906 7.53 28.76 -7.95
CA GLN A 906 6.99 29.30 -9.19
C GLN A 906 7.65 30.62 -9.54
N GLY A 907 8.15 30.75 -10.76
CA GLY A 907 8.53 32.05 -11.33
C GLY A 907 7.65 32.43 -12.51
N LYS A 908 7.35 33.72 -12.59
CA LYS A 908 6.53 34.31 -13.65
C LYS A 908 7.40 34.97 -14.70
N TYR A 909 7.03 34.80 -15.97
CA TYR A 909 7.55 35.54 -17.12
C TYR A 909 6.50 36.56 -17.58
N PRO A 910 6.56 37.80 -17.08
CA PRO A 910 5.57 38.81 -17.39
C PRO A 910 5.55 39.25 -18.86
N ALA A 911 4.37 39.62 -19.36
CA ALA A 911 4.19 40.25 -20.66
C ALA A 911 5.01 41.55 -20.78
N GLY A 912 5.56 41.81 -21.95
CA GLY A 912 6.36 43.01 -22.26
C GLY A 912 7.86 42.88 -22.00
N TRP A 913 8.34 41.78 -21.40
CA TRP A 913 9.75 41.59 -21.08
C TRP A 913 10.62 41.22 -22.27
N THR A 914 11.78 41.85 -22.41
CA THR A 914 12.70 41.67 -23.54
C THR A 914 13.60 40.44 -23.39
N ALA A 915 14.14 39.96 -24.52
CA ALA A 915 15.16 38.91 -24.58
C ALA A 915 16.33 39.15 -23.60
N GLY A 916 16.87 38.07 -23.02
CA GLY A 916 17.97 38.11 -22.05
C GLY A 916 17.54 38.18 -20.59
N TYR A 917 16.25 38.01 -20.30
CA TYR A 917 15.69 38.04 -18.95
C TYR A 917 15.52 36.64 -18.36
N THR A 918 15.67 36.53 -17.04
CA THR A 918 15.17 35.39 -16.28
C THR A 918 14.53 35.92 -15.00
N PRO A 919 13.31 35.49 -14.67
CA PRO A 919 12.69 35.85 -13.39
C PRO A 919 13.39 35.14 -12.24
N ILE A 920 14.01 33.98 -12.48
CA ILE A 920 14.50 33.09 -11.44
C ILE A 920 16.02 32.99 -11.55
N LYS A 921 16.73 33.36 -10.47
CA LYS A 921 18.14 33.02 -10.33
C LYS A 921 18.41 32.40 -8.97
N TRP A 922 18.56 31.09 -8.95
CA TRP A 922 19.13 30.41 -7.79
C TRP A 922 20.16 29.37 -8.19
N GLU A 923 21.14 29.19 -7.32
CA GLU A 923 22.30 28.33 -7.49
C GLU A 923 22.35 27.35 -6.30
N GLY A 924 22.71 26.10 -6.59
CA GLY A 924 22.91 25.06 -5.57
C GLY A 924 24.38 24.65 -5.46
N TRP A 925 24.73 24.14 -4.27
CA TRP A 925 25.96 23.40 -3.95
C TRP A 925 27.30 24.16 -3.99
N ASP A 926 27.52 25.12 -4.89
CA ASP A 926 28.58 26.12 -4.71
C ASP A 926 28.33 27.40 -5.51
N GLY A 927 27.82 28.42 -4.82
CA GLY A 927 27.62 29.76 -5.38
C GLY A 927 28.85 30.68 -5.25
N ALA A 928 29.92 30.26 -4.56
CA ALA A 928 31.00 31.15 -4.11
C ALA A 928 32.41 30.79 -4.60
N ALA A 929 32.56 29.80 -5.48
CA ALA A 929 33.81 29.47 -6.17
C ALA A 929 34.34 30.63 -7.04
N ASN A 930 34.83 31.68 -6.40
CA ASN A 930 35.76 32.64 -6.97
C ASN A 930 37.11 31.95 -7.20
N SER A 931 38.07 32.66 -7.79
CA SER A 931 39.42 32.21 -8.15
C SER A 931 40.29 31.65 -7.00
N LEU A 932 39.70 31.32 -5.84
CA LEU A 932 40.35 30.88 -4.60
C LEU A 932 40.20 29.37 -4.31
N GLY A 933 39.50 28.59 -5.15
CA GLY A 933 39.51 27.12 -5.06
C GLY A 933 38.72 26.52 -3.88
N TYR A 934 37.67 27.18 -3.42
CA TYR A 934 36.74 26.61 -2.44
C TYR A 934 35.62 25.85 -3.16
N GLY A 935 35.31 24.64 -2.68
CA GLY A 935 34.24 23.78 -3.22
C GLY A 935 34.67 22.32 -3.39
N THR A 936 33.71 21.39 -3.36
CA THR A 936 33.98 20.00 -3.81
C THR A 936 33.66 19.93 -5.29
N GLU A 937 34.61 19.50 -6.12
CA GLU A 937 34.36 19.23 -7.54
C GLU A 937 33.80 17.81 -7.68
N MET A 938 32.85 17.58 -8.58
CA MET A 938 32.38 16.23 -8.91
C MET A 938 32.98 15.75 -10.22
N ALA A 939 33.46 14.51 -10.23
CA ALA A 939 33.84 13.80 -11.45
C ALA A 939 32.62 13.17 -12.14
N GLN A 940 31.60 12.81 -11.35
CA GLN A 940 30.34 12.26 -11.84
C GLN A 940 29.17 12.86 -11.06
N MET A 941 28.07 13.12 -11.74
CA MET A 941 26.90 13.75 -11.13
C MET A 941 25.61 13.17 -11.69
N TYR A 942 24.63 13.02 -10.81
CA TYR A 942 23.25 12.73 -11.11
C TYR A 942 22.38 13.89 -10.61
N LEU A 943 21.47 14.34 -11.47
CA LEU A 943 20.48 15.37 -11.17
C LEU A 943 19.09 14.81 -11.46
N SER A 944 18.18 14.95 -10.51
CA SER A 944 16.74 14.72 -10.71
C SER A 944 15.99 15.99 -10.30
N LEU A 945 15.06 16.45 -11.12
CA LEU A 945 14.12 17.50 -10.74
C LEU A 945 12.74 17.28 -11.36
N TRP A 946 11.69 17.81 -10.73
CA TRP A 946 10.39 17.95 -11.36
C TRP A 946 10.17 19.38 -11.84
N ILE A 947 9.70 19.53 -13.07
CA ILE A 947 9.42 20.83 -13.66
C ILE A 947 8.09 20.80 -14.40
N ARG A 948 7.40 21.93 -14.38
CA ARG A 948 6.14 22.16 -15.07
C ARG A 948 6.09 23.58 -15.59
N PHE A 949 5.51 23.78 -16.77
CA PHE A 949 5.10 25.10 -17.25
C PHE A 949 3.59 25.16 -17.12
N PRO A 950 3.04 25.78 -16.06
CA PRO A 950 1.61 25.72 -15.81
C PRO A 950 0.88 26.62 -16.81
N GLY A 951 -0.09 26.02 -17.51
CA GLY A 951 -0.79 26.62 -18.64
C GLY A 951 -1.29 25.54 -19.59
N ALA A 952 -2.18 25.91 -20.51
CA ALA A 952 -2.57 25.00 -21.60
C ALA A 952 -1.53 24.98 -22.74
N ASP A 953 -0.72 26.04 -22.83
CA ASP A 953 0.35 26.28 -23.80
C ASP A 953 1.39 27.23 -23.18
N TYR A 954 2.53 27.40 -23.86
CA TYR A 954 3.62 28.28 -23.42
C TYR A 954 4.12 29.11 -24.61
N GLU A 955 4.33 30.41 -24.42
CA GLU A 955 4.99 31.26 -25.42
C GLU A 955 6.49 31.01 -25.32
N ASN A 956 7.06 30.37 -26.34
CA ASN A 956 8.49 30.12 -26.46
C ASN A 956 9.11 31.05 -27.50
N GLN A 957 10.36 31.44 -27.26
CA GLN A 957 11.10 32.34 -28.13
C GLN A 957 11.68 31.59 -29.33
N SER A 958 12.04 32.31 -30.39
CA SER A 958 12.71 31.78 -31.59
C SER A 958 13.99 30.99 -31.29
N VAL A 959 14.68 31.32 -30.19
CA VAL A 959 15.92 30.68 -29.72
C VAL A 959 15.73 29.78 -28.49
N GLY A 960 14.49 29.57 -28.06
CA GLY A 960 14.13 28.72 -26.93
C GLY A 960 14.19 29.38 -25.54
N THR A 961 13.65 28.67 -24.55
CA THR A 961 13.66 29.04 -23.13
C THR A 961 14.49 28.01 -22.38
N LYS A 962 15.58 28.46 -21.73
CA LYS A 962 16.46 27.54 -20.98
C LYS A 962 15.77 27.01 -19.73
N PHE A 963 16.17 25.83 -19.28
CA PHE A 963 15.77 25.28 -17.98
C PHE A 963 16.80 25.63 -16.90
N PHE A 964 18.04 25.17 -17.08
CA PHE A 964 19.13 25.36 -16.12
C PHE A 964 20.50 25.27 -16.80
N TYR A 965 21.55 25.61 -16.04
CA TYR A 965 22.95 25.49 -16.42
C TYR A 965 23.74 24.64 -15.43
N LEU A 966 24.79 24.02 -15.94
CA LEU A 966 25.83 23.32 -15.20
C LEU A 966 27.19 23.92 -15.55
N GLY A 967 27.92 24.36 -14.53
CA GLY A 967 29.30 24.84 -14.68
C GLY A 967 30.30 23.68 -14.62
N VAL A 968 31.26 23.67 -15.55
CA VAL A 968 32.30 22.63 -15.67
C VAL A 968 33.59 23.24 -16.23
N GLY A 969 34.76 22.68 -15.92
CA GLY A 969 36.00 22.95 -16.67
C GLY A 969 36.68 24.31 -16.45
N GLU A 970 36.10 25.28 -15.75
CA GLU A 970 36.74 26.58 -15.51
C GLU A 970 36.25 27.28 -14.22
N SER A 971 36.97 28.33 -13.78
CA SER A 971 36.56 29.13 -12.61
C SER A 971 35.34 30.01 -12.93
N LYS A 972 34.52 30.38 -11.93
CA LYS A 972 33.33 31.26 -12.10
C LYS A 972 33.63 32.61 -12.79
N ALA A 973 34.89 33.03 -12.85
CA ALA A 973 35.33 34.29 -13.48
C ALA A 973 35.38 34.22 -15.03
N SER A 974 35.33 33.04 -15.63
CA SER A 974 35.22 32.84 -17.08
C SER A 974 33.92 32.11 -17.42
N ALA A 975 33.34 32.41 -18.59
CA ALA A 975 32.04 31.89 -19.05
C ALA A 975 32.18 30.96 -20.27
N GLY A 976 33.36 30.39 -20.48
CA GLY A 976 33.73 29.55 -21.60
C GLY A 976 33.23 28.09 -21.58
N ASN A 977 33.05 27.45 -20.43
CA ASN A 977 32.72 26.02 -20.30
C ASN A 977 31.42 25.81 -19.50
N GLN A 978 30.30 25.64 -20.19
CA GLN A 978 28.98 25.44 -19.58
C GLN A 978 28.13 24.47 -20.37
N LEU A 979 27.21 23.80 -19.68
CA LEU A 979 26.17 22.97 -20.28
C LEU A 979 24.82 23.51 -19.88
N TYR A 980 23.90 23.71 -20.82
CA TYR A 980 22.50 24.05 -20.50
C TYR A 980 21.51 23.25 -21.32
N THR A 981 20.30 23.15 -20.80
CA THR A 981 19.16 22.51 -21.46
C THR A 981 18.04 23.53 -21.67
N MET A 982 17.17 23.31 -22.65
CA MET A 982 16.09 24.25 -22.95
C MET A 982 14.87 23.60 -23.60
N LEU A 983 13.71 24.27 -23.47
CA LEU A 983 12.59 24.15 -24.40
C LEU A 983 13.06 24.71 -25.74
N TYR A 984 13.31 23.82 -26.69
CA TYR A 984 13.88 24.20 -27.96
C TYR A 984 12.81 24.72 -28.91
N HIS A 985 13.23 25.69 -29.72
CA HIS A 985 12.48 26.17 -30.85
C HIS A 985 13.42 26.31 -32.05
N PRO A 986 12.99 25.96 -33.28
CA PRO A 986 13.84 26.12 -34.47
C PRO A 986 14.24 27.59 -34.67
N SER A 987 15.55 27.85 -34.70
CA SER A 987 16.09 29.18 -34.97
C SER A 987 15.60 29.70 -36.34
N GLY A 988 14.91 30.84 -36.36
CA GLY A 988 14.45 31.49 -37.60
C GLY A 988 12.94 31.41 -37.85
N ALA A 989 12.21 30.55 -37.14
CA ALA A 989 10.77 30.70 -36.96
C ALA A 989 10.53 31.73 -35.82
N GLY A 990 9.49 32.56 -35.92
CA GLY A 990 9.19 33.60 -34.91
C GLY A 990 8.89 33.02 -33.51
N GLN A 991 8.48 33.89 -32.59
CA GLN A 991 7.92 33.43 -31.30
C GLN A 991 6.73 32.51 -31.55
N THR A 992 6.62 31.43 -30.77
CA THR A 992 5.59 30.40 -30.96
C THR A 992 4.90 30.08 -29.65
N ILE A 993 3.58 30.00 -29.69
CA ILE A 993 2.76 29.51 -28.60
C ILE A 993 2.35 28.08 -28.93
N ALA A 994 2.75 27.12 -28.10
CA ALA A 994 2.41 25.72 -28.30
C ALA A 994 2.24 24.98 -26.97
N SER A 995 1.55 23.84 -27.01
CA SER A 995 1.36 22.95 -25.86
C SER A 995 2.41 21.84 -25.78
N ASN A 996 3.29 21.71 -26.77
CA ASN A 996 4.34 20.69 -26.81
C ASN A 996 5.58 21.25 -27.50
N PHE A 997 6.76 20.98 -26.94
CA PHE A 997 8.04 21.44 -27.48
C PHE A 997 9.07 20.31 -27.56
N PRO A 998 9.93 20.32 -28.59
CA PRO A 998 11.21 19.63 -28.53
C PRO A 998 12.07 20.21 -27.41
N VAL A 999 13.04 19.45 -26.94
CA VAL A 999 14.04 19.94 -25.99
C VAL A 999 15.42 19.88 -26.62
N SER A 1000 16.32 20.75 -26.17
CA SER A 1000 17.72 20.70 -26.58
C SER A 1000 18.70 20.73 -25.41
N MET A 1001 19.88 20.19 -25.65
CA MET A 1001 21.07 20.33 -24.83
C MET A 1001 22.12 21.10 -25.64
N GLU A 1002 22.76 22.08 -25.00
CA GLU A 1002 23.86 22.82 -25.58
C GLU A 1002 25.08 22.81 -24.67
N GLN A 1003 26.21 22.40 -25.22
CA GLN A 1003 27.53 22.52 -24.60
C GLN A 1003 28.26 23.71 -25.20
N GLN A 1004 28.58 24.69 -24.36
CA GLN A 1004 29.54 25.75 -24.67
C GLN A 1004 30.90 25.36 -24.10
N SER A 1005 31.94 25.41 -24.94
CA SER A 1005 33.28 24.94 -24.55
C SER A 1005 34.36 25.95 -24.94
N ALA A 1006 35.22 26.26 -23.98
CA ALA A 1006 36.51 26.93 -24.14
C ALA A 1006 37.68 25.93 -24.20
N VAL A 1007 37.40 24.62 -24.14
CA VAL A 1007 38.39 23.58 -24.43
C VAL A 1007 38.82 23.68 -25.90
N ALA A 1008 40.13 23.80 -26.14
CA ALA A 1008 40.66 24.03 -27.47
C ALA A 1008 40.31 22.89 -28.43
N GLY A 1009 39.70 23.22 -29.58
CA GLY A 1009 39.32 22.25 -30.61
C GLY A 1009 37.98 21.53 -30.38
N VAL A 1010 37.26 21.85 -29.29
CA VAL A 1010 35.89 21.36 -29.06
C VAL A 1010 34.90 22.41 -29.57
N ASN A 1011 34.12 22.06 -30.58
CA ASN A 1011 33.04 22.93 -31.05
C ASN A 1011 31.87 22.91 -30.08
N ASN A 1012 31.14 24.03 -29.98
CA ASN A 1012 29.85 24.05 -29.31
C ASN A 1012 28.93 23.00 -29.94
N ARG A 1013 28.30 22.19 -29.09
CA ARG A 1013 27.40 21.12 -29.51
C ARG A 1013 25.98 21.55 -29.15
N THR A 1014 25.08 21.48 -30.14
CA THR A 1014 23.63 21.69 -29.94
C THR A 1014 22.90 20.45 -30.43
N GLU A 1015 22.11 19.86 -29.55
CA GLU A 1015 21.44 18.59 -29.80
C GLU A 1015 19.96 18.74 -29.47
N ILE A 1016 19.08 18.34 -30.38
CA ILE A 1016 17.63 18.61 -30.31
C ILE A 1016 16.88 17.29 -30.47
N THR A 1017 15.84 17.08 -29.68
CA THR A 1017 14.97 15.92 -29.86
C THR A 1017 14.21 15.98 -31.18
N ALA A 1018 14.16 14.86 -31.90
CA ALA A 1018 13.50 14.78 -33.21
C ALA A 1018 11.98 15.04 -33.16
N ALA A 1019 11.36 14.84 -32.00
CA ALA A 1019 9.95 15.10 -31.74
C ALA A 1019 9.77 15.96 -30.47
N PRO A 1020 8.61 16.62 -30.32
CA PRO A 1020 8.23 17.21 -29.05
C PRO A 1020 8.10 16.13 -27.97
N VAL A 1021 8.92 16.24 -26.93
CA VAL A 1021 8.94 15.29 -25.78
C VAL A 1021 8.53 15.96 -24.48
N PHE A 1022 8.33 17.27 -24.48
CA PHE A 1022 7.95 18.05 -23.32
C PHE A 1022 6.59 18.69 -23.54
N SER A 1023 5.61 18.34 -22.71
CA SER A 1023 4.25 18.85 -22.77
C SER A 1023 4.02 19.96 -21.75
N ILE A 1024 3.30 21.00 -22.16
CA ILE A 1024 2.92 22.11 -21.28
C ILE A 1024 1.71 21.72 -20.44
N GLY A 1025 1.67 22.20 -19.20
CA GLY A 1025 0.59 21.92 -18.26
C GLY A 1025 0.76 20.63 -17.45
N ALA A 1026 1.69 19.74 -17.81
CA ALA A 1026 2.01 18.52 -17.06
C ALA A 1026 3.31 18.66 -16.24
N TRP A 1027 3.40 17.90 -15.16
CA TRP A 1027 4.65 17.71 -14.41
C TRP A 1027 5.53 16.70 -15.13
N HIS A 1028 6.77 17.08 -15.39
CA HIS A 1028 7.78 16.22 -16.00
C HIS A 1028 8.92 15.94 -15.02
N ARG A 1029 9.32 14.68 -14.89
CA ARG A 1029 10.56 14.31 -14.18
C ARG A 1029 11.72 14.37 -15.15
N MET A 1030 12.69 15.21 -14.88
CA MET A 1030 13.93 15.29 -15.64
C MET A 1030 15.08 14.69 -14.85
N GLU A 1031 15.74 13.69 -15.42
CA GLU A 1031 16.88 13.02 -14.82
C GLU A 1031 18.11 13.13 -15.73
N PHE A 1032 19.28 13.39 -15.15
CA PHE A 1032 20.53 13.54 -15.88
C PHE A 1032 21.64 12.73 -15.23
N VAL A 1033 22.48 12.09 -16.06
CA VAL A 1033 23.75 11.49 -15.63
C VAL A 1033 24.87 12.14 -16.42
N LEU A 1034 25.83 12.72 -15.70
CA LEU A 1034 27.00 13.37 -16.26
C LEU A 1034 28.28 12.74 -15.71
N GLN A 1035 29.28 12.58 -16.59
CA GLN A 1035 30.61 12.11 -16.22
C GLN A 1035 31.66 12.90 -16.99
N LEU A 1036 32.67 13.40 -16.26
CA LEU A 1036 33.83 14.04 -16.87
C LEU A 1036 34.58 13.06 -17.77
N ASN A 1037 35.18 13.61 -18.82
CA ASN A 1037 36.14 12.86 -19.59
C ASN A 1037 37.49 12.77 -18.86
N THR A 1038 38.25 11.71 -19.14
CA THR A 1038 39.67 11.63 -18.81
C THR A 1038 40.42 12.66 -19.65
N ILE A 1039 41.31 13.45 -19.03
CA ILE A 1039 42.12 14.45 -19.75
C ILE A 1039 42.84 13.78 -20.94
N GLY A 1040 42.65 14.36 -22.14
CA GLY A 1040 43.21 13.84 -23.39
C GLY A 1040 42.39 12.74 -24.07
N GLN A 1041 41.24 12.34 -23.51
CA GLN A 1041 40.31 11.38 -24.12
C GLN A 1041 38.91 11.98 -24.26
N ALA A 1042 38.19 11.63 -25.32
CA ALA A 1042 36.79 11.94 -25.50
C ALA A 1042 35.96 10.76 -24.98
N ASN A 1043 35.75 10.68 -23.66
CA ASN A 1043 35.01 9.59 -23.02
C ASN A 1043 34.04 10.08 -21.93
N GLY A 1044 33.73 11.38 -21.91
CA GLY A 1044 32.72 11.94 -21.02
C GLY A 1044 31.32 11.48 -21.43
N VAL A 1045 30.38 11.56 -20.49
CA VAL A 1045 29.01 11.09 -20.67
C VAL A 1045 28.01 12.20 -20.35
N PHE A 1046 26.99 12.32 -21.18
CA PHE A 1046 25.75 13.02 -20.88
C PHE A 1046 24.57 12.13 -21.23
N ARG A 1047 23.73 11.82 -20.26
CA ARG A 1047 22.44 11.17 -20.51
C ARG A 1047 21.33 11.96 -19.88
N TRP A 1048 20.19 12.02 -20.56
CA TRP A 1048 19.01 12.73 -20.11
C TRP A 1048 17.76 11.88 -20.35
N TRP A 1049 16.96 11.72 -19.30
CA TRP A 1049 15.64 11.13 -19.32
C TRP A 1049 14.55 12.15 -18.99
N ILE A 1050 13.41 12.03 -19.66
CA ILE A 1050 12.17 12.73 -19.33
C ILE A 1050 11.11 11.65 -19.07
N ASP A 1051 10.49 11.70 -17.89
CA ASP A 1051 9.48 10.74 -17.43
C ASP A 1051 9.92 9.27 -17.59
N GLY A 1052 11.18 9.01 -17.24
CA GLY A 1052 11.79 7.68 -17.35
C GLY A 1052 12.19 7.26 -18.77
N THR A 1053 11.86 8.06 -19.79
CA THR A 1053 12.25 7.80 -21.20
C THR A 1053 13.59 8.47 -21.50
N LEU A 1054 14.58 7.70 -21.96
CA LEU A 1054 15.87 8.23 -22.38
C LEU A 1054 15.70 9.07 -23.65
N VAL A 1055 15.88 10.39 -23.53
CA VAL A 1055 15.73 11.33 -24.65
C VAL A 1055 17.06 11.71 -25.30
N MET A 1056 18.18 11.58 -24.58
CA MET A 1056 19.53 11.81 -25.09
C MET A 1056 20.56 10.90 -24.40
N ASP A 1057 21.48 10.29 -25.15
CA ASP A 1057 22.64 9.51 -24.63
C ASP A 1057 23.88 9.83 -25.47
N TYR A 1058 24.70 10.74 -24.97
CA TYR A 1058 25.98 11.08 -25.56
C TYR A 1058 27.10 10.48 -24.75
N ARG A 1059 27.97 9.77 -25.47
CA ARG A 1059 29.24 9.25 -24.99
C ARG A 1059 30.29 9.86 -25.92
N ASP A 1060 31.45 10.19 -25.39
CA ASP A 1060 32.51 10.98 -26.05
C ASP A 1060 32.36 12.50 -25.90
N MET A 1061 31.73 12.94 -24.82
CA MET A 1061 31.77 14.35 -24.40
C MET A 1061 33.20 14.72 -23.98
N ILE A 1062 33.62 15.95 -24.28
CA ILE A 1062 34.88 16.53 -23.76
C ILE A 1062 34.49 17.75 -22.93
N TYR A 1063 34.56 17.61 -21.61
CA TYR A 1063 34.27 18.65 -20.62
C TYR A 1063 35.52 19.35 -20.11
N VAL A 1064 36.63 18.61 -19.99
CA VAL A 1064 37.88 19.08 -19.38
C VAL A 1064 39.09 18.70 -20.24
N ASP A 1065 40.14 19.53 -20.17
CA ASP A 1065 41.45 19.25 -20.74
C ASP A 1065 42.56 19.63 -19.75
N ALA A 1066 43.83 19.58 -20.18
CA ALA A 1066 44.95 19.92 -19.32
C ALA A 1066 44.99 21.41 -18.93
N ALA A 1067 44.40 22.30 -19.74
CA ALA A 1067 44.31 23.74 -19.46
C ALA A 1067 43.07 24.10 -18.62
N ASN A 1068 42.03 23.26 -18.67
CA ASN A 1068 40.71 23.45 -18.08
C ASN A 1068 40.33 22.20 -17.26
N PRO A 1069 41.04 21.89 -16.15
CA PRO A 1069 40.91 20.60 -15.50
C PRO A 1069 39.74 20.51 -14.51
N LEU A 1070 39.06 21.61 -14.15
CA LEU A 1070 38.09 21.65 -13.04
C LEU A 1070 36.86 20.79 -13.31
N GLY A 1071 36.37 20.07 -12.29
CA GLY A 1071 35.20 19.19 -12.42
C GLY A 1071 33.86 19.92 -12.53
N PHE A 1072 32.75 19.21 -12.33
CA PHE A 1072 31.46 19.88 -12.15
C PHE A 1072 31.46 20.58 -10.79
N PHE A 1073 30.99 21.82 -10.72
CA PHE A 1073 31.11 22.61 -9.48
C PHE A 1073 29.87 23.43 -9.12
N THR A 1074 28.90 23.61 -10.03
CA THR A 1074 27.71 24.40 -9.74
C THR A 1074 26.51 23.98 -10.58
N PHE A 1075 25.33 24.00 -9.96
CA PHE A 1075 24.04 23.89 -10.63
C PHE A 1075 23.32 25.23 -10.50
N LYS A 1076 22.88 25.78 -11.65
CA LYS A 1076 22.23 27.09 -11.71
C LYS A 1076 20.87 26.94 -12.38
N PHE A 1077 19.80 27.09 -11.63
CA PHE A 1077 18.47 27.10 -12.21
C PHE A 1077 18.10 28.51 -12.64
N TRP A 1078 18.54 28.84 -13.85
CA TRP A 1078 18.36 30.15 -14.47
C TRP A 1078 17.61 29.97 -15.78
N PRO A 1079 16.28 29.81 -15.75
CA PRO A 1079 15.54 29.61 -16.97
C PRO A 1079 15.46 30.95 -17.73
N TYR A 1080 16.44 31.19 -18.60
CA TYR A 1080 16.51 32.43 -19.38
C TYR A 1080 15.58 32.35 -20.59
N TRP A 1081 14.80 33.41 -20.76
CA TRP A 1081 14.25 33.83 -22.03
C TRP A 1081 15.42 34.34 -22.90
N GLY A 1082 15.94 33.50 -23.80
CA GLY A 1082 17.31 33.61 -24.32
C GLY A 1082 17.59 34.65 -25.42
N GLY A 1083 18.80 35.22 -25.41
CA GLY A 1083 19.75 35.38 -26.54
C GLY A 1083 19.46 36.21 -27.81
N GLY A 1084 18.24 36.30 -28.32
CA GLY A 1084 17.98 36.97 -29.60
C GLY A 1084 16.52 37.10 -30.01
N GLY A 1085 15.94 38.29 -29.80
CA GLY A 1085 14.72 38.77 -30.48
C GLY A 1085 13.39 38.69 -29.70
N GLY A 1086 12.60 39.78 -29.76
CA GLY A 1086 11.21 39.87 -29.30
C GLY A 1086 11.00 40.03 -27.78
N SER A 1087 9.89 40.67 -27.40
CA SER A 1087 9.40 40.71 -26.01
C SER A 1087 8.33 39.64 -25.80
N LYS A 1088 8.16 39.11 -24.59
CA LYS A 1088 7.00 38.27 -24.28
C LYS A 1088 5.71 39.04 -24.55
N THR A 1089 4.72 38.38 -25.13
CA THR A 1089 3.41 38.97 -25.41
C THR A 1089 2.39 38.67 -24.33
N ARG A 1090 2.66 37.68 -23.47
CA ARG A 1090 1.78 37.29 -22.36
C ARG A 1090 2.56 36.83 -21.12
N ASP A 1091 1.84 36.76 -20.01
CA ASP A 1091 2.33 36.13 -18.79
C ASP A 1091 2.39 34.61 -18.99
N ASP A 1092 3.56 34.02 -18.80
CA ASP A 1092 3.73 32.58 -18.62
C ASP A 1092 4.46 32.28 -17.31
N TYR A 1093 4.56 31.02 -16.93
CA TYR A 1093 5.14 30.62 -15.65
C TYR A 1093 5.98 29.36 -15.83
N VAL A 1094 6.88 29.14 -14.87
CA VAL A 1094 7.57 27.87 -14.66
C VAL A 1094 7.48 27.51 -13.19
N GLN A 1095 7.20 26.24 -12.92
CA GLN A 1095 7.11 25.63 -11.60
C GLN A 1095 8.16 24.54 -11.48
N VAL A 1096 8.80 24.47 -10.32
CA VAL A 1096 9.77 23.43 -9.97
C VAL A 1096 9.34 22.79 -8.67
N ASP A 1097 9.33 21.47 -8.67
CA ASP A 1097 9.12 20.64 -7.49
C ASP A 1097 10.35 19.76 -7.32
N HIS A 1098 10.88 19.70 -6.10
CA HIS A 1098 11.95 18.80 -5.68
C HIS A 1098 13.19 18.68 -6.61
N VAL A 1099 14.31 19.26 -6.21
CA VAL A 1099 15.62 19.09 -6.87
C VAL A 1099 16.50 18.19 -6.03
N TYR A 1100 17.08 17.17 -6.64
CA TYR A 1100 17.98 16.20 -6.01
C TYR A 1100 19.29 16.08 -6.79
N LEU A 1101 20.40 16.14 -6.07
CA LEU A 1101 21.75 16.03 -6.59
C LEU A 1101 22.57 14.99 -5.81
N SER A 1102 23.21 14.09 -6.57
CA SER A 1102 24.16 13.12 -6.04
C SER A 1102 25.34 12.93 -7.00
N GLY A 1103 26.45 12.35 -6.53
CA GLY A 1103 27.62 12.21 -7.38
C GLY A 1103 28.79 11.52 -6.72
N ILE A 1104 29.90 11.52 -7.45
CA ILE A 1104 31.22 11.07 -6.99
C ILE A 1104 32.17 12.27 -7.08
N PRO A 1105 32.76 12.72 -5.95
CA PRO A 1105 33.77 13.76 -5.93
C PRO A 1105 34.95 13.41 -6.84
N LYS A 1106 35.56 14.43 -7.44
CA LYS A 1106 36.72 14.30 -8.33
C LYS A 1106 38.02 14.03 -7.61
#